data_AF-A0A812XXB5-F1
#
_entry.id   AF-A0A812XXB5-F1
#
_cell.length_a   1.000
_cell.length_b   1.000
_cell.length_c   1.000
_cell.angle_alpha   90.00
_cell.angle_beta   90.00
_cell.angle_gamma   90.00
#
_symmetry.space_group_name_H-M   'P 1'
#
loop_
_entity.id
_entity.type
_entity.pdbx_description
1 polymer ?
#
loop_
_entity_poly.entity_id
_entity_poly.type
_entity_poly.pdbx_seq_one_letter_code
_entity_poly.pdbx_strand_id
1 'polypeptide(L)'
;MSLGDAPAELRNDRDVVWLAVGQDPQALQFASETVRKDREIVRRAVKQDGTALEFADEQLALDTEIVRSAVQQNGRALEYAGEELRSDESIVLDAVLNNWQALHFAAEECRNCQRIILAAAQQNLETAMDFASKNLKNNVEFAMAAVRLNYSAFQYVSSRLRKDAKFVLSAVQENSKVLQYAPLHQGNDEIVMAAVQHNGMTLEYSLKRMCANKSVVLAAVTQNGRALQFASQALQRDREVVLAAVSQDAFALKFAFFQLQGDREIFVAAARQGACALRFASEELRNDKDIVTDAVSQHGLALEFAPENLRVNREIVMAAVLQDGLALQFAPKEMQEDTECVMEAVRKTGIALEFASEGLKRKQDIVLTALSADYKAIQFADERLLHDQNFFMLGVEINGCLLEYAPENVLQNKDIVAAADTSLQRAADMPNFDGPEMFAIQFLPENLQTNKECVLDSVGHRGCALQHLVDAMKLDKEIVTRAVKQNGCALRYASAKLRGDGEVVFWAVQQNGFAIQFASPSLQQDKYIVETAVSSRGYALKFVHKQAAREKNVVLAAVRQDGRALKFAFKEFQEDKEIVLAAVRQNGEALQFTQFKEDREVVLAAVETNGMALEYASPELQNDAHAVLAAIRNNGVALKHASKRLRCDRNFVLDAVRETRASWLVKLAADNLSADEAFVQKCQEAAGNGLIFTYYHSYDCFQDMRRYLKTSGASIPGGNAYDLVIAKLREDQGSAATVWFDGIPVFGISADSGCWLHPSEECGRDNVEVPPKHDRHPMWNTMLESRISDLEPTVGSKHPCWCCHWLRAVKERHEEGYVICCTTSNIYQDDWVTKYTAGSSELSDARADQLRLCGENFKNGKPEGWGEGSIQISNGRTFLREAKVHPRTNLPLGVGCRWERKALDGLGFPVYVFFMP
;
A
#
# COMPACT_ATOMS: atom_id res chain seq x y z
N MET A 1 -74.75 -15.19 16.91
CA MET A 1 -74.85 -15.65 18.30
C MET A 1 -73.43 -15.89 18.76
N SER A 2 -72.99 -15.29 19.87
CA SER A 2 -71.66 -15.57 20.40
C SER A 2 -71.61 -17.02 20.90
N LEU A 3 -70.46 -17.68 20.83
CA LEU A 3 -70.30 -19.05 21.35
C LEU A 3 -70.65 -19.11 22.85
N GLY A 4 -70.48 -18.01 23.58
CA GLY A 4 -70.89 -17.88 24.99
C GLY A 4 -72.40 -18.02 25.23
N ASP A 5 -73.24 -17.66 24.26
CA ASP A 5 -74.70 -17.75 24.35
C ASP A 5 -75.24 -19.10 23.84
N ALA A 6 -74.34 -19.97 23.35
CA ALA A 6 -74.72 -21.22 22.71
C ALA A 6 -75.04 -22.33 23.74
N PRO A 7 -76.01 -23.22 23.46
CA PRO A 7 -76.26 -24.42 24.24
C PRO A 7 -75.00 -25.27 24.46
N ALA A 8 -74.95 -26.03 25.57
CA ALA A 8 -73.77 -26.81 25.94
C ALA A 8 -73.36 -27.82 24.85
N GLU A 9 -74.33 -28.32 24.08
CA GLU A 9 -74.13 -29.23 22.96
C GLU A 9 -73.28 -28.57 21.86
N LEU A 10 -73.52 -27.29 21.54
CA LEU A 10 -72.77 -26.55 20.52
C LEU A 10 -71.40 -26.09 21.00
N ARG A 11 -71.25 -25.84 22.31
CA ARG A 11 -69.94 -25.54 22.93
C ARG A 11 -69.03 -26.77 23.02
N ASN A 12 -69.61 -27.96 22.86
CA ASN A 12 -68.91 -29.24 22.81
C ASN A 12 -68.74 -29.79 21.38
N ASP A 13 -69.37 -29.14 20.39
CA ASP A 13 -69.25 -29.52 18.98
C ASP A 13 -67.95 -28.95 18.39
N ARG A 14 -67.06 -29.85 17.98
CA ARG A 14 -65.74 -29.52 17.48
C ARG A 14 -65.77 -28.58 16.28
N ASP A 15 -66.69 -28.77 15.33
CA ASP A 15 -66.73 -27.99 14.09
C ASP A 15 -67.32 -26.60 14.32
N VAL A 16 -68.30 -26.51 15.22
CA VAL A 16 -68.87 -25.22 15.67
C VAL A 16 -67.81 -24.39 16.39
N VAL A 17 -67.07 -24.98 17.32
CA VAL A 17 -65.98 -24.28 18.03
C VAL A 17 -64.83 -23.95 17.08
N TRP A 18 -64.48 -24.82 16.14
CA TRP A 18 -63.45 -24.55 15.11
C TRP A 18 -63.79 -23.31 14.28
N LEU A 19 -65.05 -23.18 13.85
CA LEU A 19 -65.53 -22.01 13.11
C LEU A 19 -65.56 -20.75 13.98
N ALA A 20 -66.01 -20.86 15.23
CA ALA A 20 -66.06 -19.74 16.17
C ALA A 20 -64.66 -19.19 16.49
N VAL A 21 -63.70 -20.07 16.83
CA VAL A 21 -62.29 -19.72 17.04
C VAL A 21 -61.62 -19.16 15.78
N GLY A 22 -62.11 -19.56 14.60
CA GLY A 22 -61.68 -19.00 13.33
C GLY A 22 -62.11 -17.55 13.09
N GLN A 23 -63.09 -17.03 13.83
CA GLN A 23 -63.59 -15.64 13.72
C GLN A 23 -63.15 -14.79 14.92
N ASP A 24 -63.18 -15.38 16.12
CA ASP A 24 -62.74 -14.75 17.37
C ASP A 24 -61.93 -15.77 18.19
N PRO A 25 -60.60 -15.60 18.33
CA PRO A 25 -59.76 -16.51 19.11
C PRO A 25 -60.19 -16.63 20.57
N GLN A 26 -60.78 -15.58 21.14
CA GLN A 26 -61.26 -15.53 22.52
C GLN A 26 -62.52 -16.38 22.74
N ALA A 27 -63.17 -16.85 21.67
CA ALA A 27 -64.28 -17.80 21.76
C ALA A 27 -63.86 -19.12 22.43
N LEU A 28 -62.57 -19.46 22.42
CA LEU A 28 -62.02 -20.65 23.10
C LEU A 28 -62.40 -20.68 24.61
N GLN A 29 -62.54 -19.53 25.26
CA GLN A 29 -62.95 -19.42 26.67
C GLN A 29 -64.36 -19.98 26.96
N PHE A 30 -65.19 -20.14 25.92
CA PHE A 30 -66.55 -20.67 26.05
C PHE A 30 -66.65 -22.13 25.59
N ALA A 31 -65.60 -22.70 24.99
CA ALA A 31 -65.57 -24.10 24.59
C ALA A 31 -65.63 -25.03 25.81
N SER A 32 -66.16 -26.24 25.62
CA SER A 32 -66.14 -27.29 26.64
C SER A 32 -64.71 -27.75 26.93
N GLU A 33 -64.50 -28.37 28.10
CA GLU A 33 -63.19 -28.88 28.53
C GLU A 33 -62.59 -29.89 27.54
N THR A 34 -63.44 -30.72 26.93
CA THR A 34 -63.03 -31.71 25.92
C THR A 34 -62.49 -31.04 24.66
N VAL A 35 -63.06 -29.91 24.24
CA VAL A 35 -62.64 -29.16 23.05
C VAL A 35 -61.41 -28.30 23.30
N ARG A 36 -61.21 -27.80 24.54
CA ARG A 36 -59.97 -27.11 24.94
C ARG A 36 -58.74 -28.02 24.96
N LYS A 37 -58.94 -29.35 24.95
CA LYS A 37 -57.89 -30.37 24.77
C LYS A 37 -57.60 -30.65 23.30
N ASP A 38 -58.37 -30.12 22.35
CA ASP A 38 -58.11 -30.29 20.92
C ASP A 38 -56.95 -29.39 20.48
N ARG A 39 -55.79 -30.03 20.27
CA ARG A 39 -54.54 -29.40 19.83
C ARG A 39 -54.70 -28.52 18.60
N GLU A 40 -55.51 -28.92 17.62
CA GLU A 40 -55.65 -28.18 16.36
C GLU A 40 -56.51 -26.92 16.54
N ILE A 41 -57.57 -26.98 17.36
CA ILE A 41 -58.40 -25.81 17.69
C ILE A 41 -57.58 -24.79 18.48
N VAL A 42 -56.86 -25.25 19.52
CA VAL A 42 -56.02 -24.36 20.35
C VAL A 42 -54.90 -23.73 19.51
N ARG A 43 -54.20 -24.52 18.67
CA ARG A 43 -53.18 -23.99 17.77
C ARG A 43 -53.74 -22.96 16.80
N ARG A 44 -54.97 -23.14 16.31
CA ARG A 44 -55.66 -22.16 15.44
C ARG A 44 -55.99 -20.86 16.18
N ALA A 45 -56.40 -20.93 17.45
CA ALA A 45 -56.65 -19.75 18.28
C ALA A 45 -55.35 -18.98 18.53
N VAL A 46 -54.33 -19.68 19.02
CA VAL A 46 -53.03 -19.13 19.43
C VAL A 46 -52.27 -18.47 18.27
N LYS A 47 -52.40 -19.00 17.04
CA LYS A 47 -51.81 -18.38 15.84
C LYS A 47 -52.43 -17.03 15.49
N GLN A 48 -53.67 -16.76 15.90
CA GLN A 48 -54.37 -15.50 15.64
C GLN A 48 -54.19 -14.51 16.79
N ASP A 49 -54.27 -14.99 18.04
CA ASP A 49 -54.03 -14.24 19.27
C ASP A 49 -53.31 -15.14 20.29
N GLY A 50 -52.04 -14.85 20.57
CA GLY A 50 -51.22 -15.64 21.49
C GLY A 50 -51.77 -15.69 22.92
N THR A 51 -52.56 -14.70 23.35
CA THR A 51 -53.19 -14.70 24.69
C THR A 51 -54.30 -15.74 24.83
N ALA A 52 -54.82 -16.27 23.71
CA ALA A 52 -55.80 -17.36 23.73
C ALA A 52 -55.26 -18.63 24.41
N LEU A 53 -53.94 -18.74 24.62
CA LEU A 53 -53.31 -19.80 25.41
C LEU A 53 -53.87 -19.88 26.85
N GLU A 54 -54.35 -18.76 27.43
CA GLU A 54 -55.01 -18.71 28.74
C GLU A 54 -56.17 -19.70 28.87
N PHE A 55 -56.88 -19.97 27.77
CA PHE A 55 -58.07 -20.83 27.75
C PHE A 55 -57.78 -22.25 27.28
N ALA A 56 -56.53 -22.57 26.96
CA ALA A 56 -56.12 -23.93 26.61
C ALA A 56 -56.14 -24.85 27.84
N ASP A 57 -56.26 -26.15 27.60
CA ASP A 57 -56.04 -27.13 28.66
C ASP A 57 -54.59 -27.07 29.18
N GLU A 58 -54.39 -27.35 30.47
CA GLU A 58 -53.07 -27.30 31.12
C GLU A 58 -52.01 -28.16 30.41
N GLN A 59 -52.41 -29.30 29.83
CA GLN A 59 -51.49 -30.16 29.07
C GLN A 59 -51.00 -29.50 27.79
N LEU A 60 -51.82 -28.65 27.16
CA LEU A 60 -51.45 -27.91 25.95
C LEU A 60 -50.68 -26.63 26.28
N ALA A 61 -50.84 -26.06 27.47
CA ALA A 61 -49.98 -25.00 28.01
C ALA A 61 -48.55 -25.49 28.33
N LEU A 62 -48.34 -26.81 28.37
CA LEU A 62 -47.03 -27.47 28.44
C LEU A 62 -46.53 -27.95 27.06
N ASP A 63 -47.33 -27.81 25.99
CA ASP A 63 -46.90 -28.19 24.64
C ASP A 63 -45.97 -27.13 24.05
N THR A 64 -44.70 -27.50 23.89
CA THR A 64 -43.64 -26.64 23.35
C THR A 64 -44.00 -25.99 22.01
N GLU A 65 -44.68 -26.69 21.10
CA GLU A 65 -44.99 -26.14 19.77
C GLU A 65 -46.11 -25.10 19.82
N ILE A 66 -47.14 -25.35 20.64
CA ILE A 66 -48.26 -24.44 20.82
C ILE A 66 -47.80 -23.19 21.54
N VAL A 67 -47.07 -23.34 22.65
CA VAL A 67 -46.53 -22.20 23.41
C VAL A 67 -45.54 -21.40 22.57
N ARG A 68 -44.63 -22.04 21.82
CA ARG A 68 -43.75 -21.32 20.89
C ARG A 68 -44.53 -20.51 19.85
N SER A 69 -45.60 -21.08 19.30
CA SER A 69 -46.48 -20.36 18.37
C SER A 69 -47.18 -19.17 19.04
N ALA A 70 -47.54 -19.29 20.32
CA ALA A 70 -48.17 -18.23 21.11
C ALA A 70 -47.22 -17.04 21.34
N VAL A 71 -46.02 -17.34 21.86
CA VAL A 71 -45.05 -16.29 22.23
C VAL A 71 -44.45 -15.61 21.00
N GLN A 72 -44.34 -16.31 19.87
CA GLN A 72 -43.92 -15.70 18.60
C GLN A 72 -44.97 -14.73 18.03
N GLN A 73 -46.26 -14.97 18.31
CA GLN A 73 -47.35 -14.07 17.93
C GLN A 73 -47.40 -12.86 18.88
N ASN A 74 -47.38 -13.10 20.19
CA ASN A 74 -47.37 -12.08 21.24
C ASN A 74 -46.55 -12.56 22.43
N GLY A 75 -45.40 -11.91 22.69
CA GLY A 75 -44.48 -12.31 23.76
C GLY A 75 -45.11 -12.37 25.16
N ARG A 76 -46.20 -11.61 25.42
CA ARG A 76 -46.93 -11.67 26.71
C ARG A 76 -47.65 -12.99 26.95
N ALA A 77 -47.89 -13.80 25.91
CA ALA A 77 -48.48 -15.13 26.03
C ALA A 77 -47.68 -16.07 26.94
N LEU A 78 -46.41 -15.76 27.20
CA LEU A 78 -45.56 -16.48 28.15
C LEU A 78 -46.18 -16.54 29.57
N GLU A 79 -46.99 -15.55 29.96
CA GLU A 79 -47.74 -15.51 31.23
C GLU A 79 -48.58 -16.79 31.44
N TYR A 80 -49.16 -17.32 30.36
CA TYR A 80 -50.06 -18.46 30.38
C TYR A 80 -49.39 -19.80 30.07
N ALA A 81 -48.09 -19.80 29.80
CA ALA A 81 -47.33 -21.03 29.61
C ALA A 81 -47.17 -21.80 30.93
N GLY A 82 -47.01 -23.12 30.84
CA GLY A 82 -46.64 -23.94 31.98
C GLY A 82 -45.30 -23.50 32.60
N GLU A 83 -45.14 -23.73 33.90
CA GLU A 83 -43.97 -23.27 34.68
C GLU A 83 -42.64 -23.79 34.11
N GLU A 84 -42.63 -25.03 33.60
CA GLU A 84 -41.46 -25.62 32.93
C GLU A 84 -41.03 -24.81 31.69
N LEU A 85 -41.99 -24.36 30.89
CA LEU A 85 -41.73 -23.60 29.65
C LEU A 85 -41.40 -22.13 29.91
N ARG A 86 -41.85 -21.56 31.05
CA ARG A 86 -41.40 -20.24 31.53
C ARG A 86 -39.95 -20.24 32.02
N SER A 87 -39.39 -21.42 32.23
CA SER A 87 -37.97 -21.63 32.57
C SER A 87 -37.13 -22.04 31.35
N ASP A 88 -37.75 -22.35 30.21
CA ASP A 88 -37.06 -22.72 28.98
C ASP A 88 -36.45 -21.49 28.30
N GLU A 89 -35.12 -21.44 28.27
CA GLU A 89 -34.37 -20.30 27.72
C GLU A 89 -34.72 -20.01 26.24
N SER A 90 -35.05 -21.02 25.45
CA SER A 90 -35.38 -20.83 24.03
C SER A 90 -36.75 -20.18 23.87
N ILE A 91 -37.75 -20.63 24.62
CA ILE A 91 -39.12 -20.08 24.54
C ILE A 91 -39.14 -18.66 25.11
N VAL A 92 -38.48 -18.45 26.25
CA VAL A 92 -38.39 -17.11 26.86
C VAL A 92 -37.66 -16.14 25.93
N LEU A 93 -36.59 -16.59 25.26
CA LEU A 93 -35.90 -15.76 24.27
C LEU A 93 -36.81 -15.38 23.09
N ASP A 94 -37.55 -16.34 22.53
CA ASP A 94 -38.53 -16.07 21.47
C ASP A 94 -39.59 -15.05 21.92
N ALA A 95 -40.08 -15.17 23.16
CA ALA A 95 -41.04 -14.25 23.75
C ALA A 95 -40.47 -12.83 23.92
N VAL A 96 -39.25 -12.72 24.45
CA VAL A 96 -38.58 -11.43 24.71
C VAL A 96 -38.18 -10.73 23.40
N LEU A 97 -37.78 -11.48 22.37
CA LEU A 97 -37.51 -10.93 21.04
C LEU A 97 -38.75 -10.27 20.42
N ASN A 98 -39.95 -10.81 20.69
CA ASN A 98 -41.20 -10.21 20.24
C ASN A 98 -41.64 -9.03 21.13
N ASN A 99 -41.60 -9.19 22.46
CA ASN A 99 -41.94 -8.14 23.41
C ASN A 99 -41.12 -8.27 24.70
N TRP A 100 -40.28 -7.26 24.98
CA TRP A 100 -39.43 -7.23 26.18
C TRP A 100 -40.20 -7.42 27.50
N GLN A 101 -41.48 -7.03 27.57
CA GLN A 101 -42.32 -7.18 28.76
C GLN A 101 -42.55 -8.66 29.15
N ALA A 102 -42.34 -9.59 28.23
CA ALA A 102 -42.39 -11.03 28.50
C ALA A 102 -41.42 -11.43 29.63
N LEU A 103 -40.33 -10.67 29.83
CA LEU A 103 -39.35 -10.91 30.88
C LEU A 103 -39.95 -10.86 32.31
N HIS A 104 -41.08 -10.16 32.51
CA HIS A 104 -41.79 -10.15 33.80
C HIS A 104 -42.35 -11.53 34.17
N PHE A 105 -42.68 -12.35 33.17
CA PHE A 105 -43.31 -13.66 33.34
C PHE A 105 -42.33 -14.83 33.25
N ALA A 106 -41.08 -14.55 32.86
CA ALA A 106 -40.01 -15.53 32.83
C ALA A 106 -39.58 -15.92 34.26
N ALA A 107 -39.14 -17.16 34.42
CA ALA A 107 -38.60 -17.66 35.68
C ALA A 107 -37.33 -16.89 36.10
N GLU A 108 -37.01 -16.88 37.39
CA GLU A 108 -35.87 -16.09 37.91
C GLU A 108 -34.52 -16.60 37.36
N GLU A 109 -34.46 -17.88 37.03
CA GLU A 109 -33.32 -18.55 36.40
C GLU A 109 -32.94 -17.88 35.08
N CYS A 110 -33.94 -17.49 34.28
CA CYS A 110 -33.75 -16.80 33.00
C CYS A 110 -33.15 -15.40 33.15
N ARG A 111 -33.23 -14.79 34.35
CA ARG A 111 -32.59 -13.49 34.65
C ARG A 111 -31.06 -13.58 34.78
N ASN A 112 -30.51 -14.80 34.86
CA ASN A 112 -29.07 -15.05 34.73
C ASN A 112 -28.63 -15.30 33.29
N CYS A 113 -29.55 -15.46 32.34
CA CYS A 113 -29.21 -15.75 30.95
C CYS A 113 -28.83 -14.46 30.21
N GLN A 114 -27.55 -14.35 29.82
CA GLN A 114 -27.00 -13.22 29.07
C GLN A 114 -27.79 -12.93 27.78
N ARG A 115 -28.20 -13.97 27.04
CA ARG A 115 -28.87 -13.81 25.73
C ARG A 115 -30.23 -13.13 25.87
N ILE A 116 -31.02 -13.55 26.86
CA ILE A 116 -32.36 -13.04 27.11
C ILE A 116 -32.31 -11.57 27.54
N ILE A 117 -31.42 -11.25 28.49
CA ILE A 117 -31.30 -9.87 28.99
C ILE A 117 -30.77 -8.93 27.90
N LEU A 118 -29.78 -9.35 27.10
CA LEU A 118 -29.29 -8.51 25.99
C LEU A 118 -30.36 -8.30 24.90
N ALA A 119 -31.20 -9.30 24.62
CA ALA A 119 -32.32 -9.15 23.69
C ALA A 119 -33.35 -8.14 24.21
N ALA A 120 -33.69 -8.19 25.50
CA ALA A 120 -34.55 -7.19 26.12
C ALA A 120 -33.91 -5.78 26.11
N ALA A 121 -32.60 -5.69 26.36
CA ALA A 121 -31.86 -4.43 26.41
C ALA A 121 -31.81 -3.69 25.06
N GLN A 122 -31.96 -4.39 23.94
CA GLN A 122 -32.09 -3.78 22.62
C GLN A 122 -33.38 -2.97 22.47
N GLN A 123 -34.45 -3.35 23.16
CA GLN A 123 -35.76 -2.65 23.12
C GLN A 123 -35.89 -1.64 24.26
N ASN A 124 -35.50 -2.01 25.49
CA ASN A 124 -35.54 -1.14 26.67
C ASN A 124 -34.41 -1.47 27.64
N LEU A 125 -33.32 -0.68 27.55
CA LEU A 125 -32.09 -0.91 28.31
C LEU A 125 -32.29 -0.82 29.82
N GLU A 126 -32.92 0.24 30.32
CA GLU A 126 -33.06 0.51 31.76
C GLU A 126 -33.80 -0.63 32.46
N THR A 127 -34.96 -1.00 31.91
CA THR A 127 -35.80 -2.04 32.53
C THR A 127 -35.15 -3.42 32.41
N ALA A 128 -34.57 -3.75 31.26
CA ALA A 128 -33.86 -5.02 31.07
C ALA A 128 -32.67 -5.16 32.02
N MET A 129 -31.91 -4.08 32.24
CA MET A 129 -30.81 -4.06 33.19
C MET A 129 -31.32 -4.20 34.62
N ASP A 130 -32.47 -3.67 35.00
CA ASP A 130 -33.04 -3.89 36.35
C ASP A 130 -33.40 -5.36 36.61
N PHE A 131 -33.93 -6.07 35.61
CA PHE A 131 -34.20 -7.51 35.69
C PHE A 131 -32.94 -8.38 35.74
N ALA A 132 -31.81 -7.89 35.22
CA ALA A 132 -30.57 -8.64 35.22
C ALA A 132 -30.10 -8.99 36.64
N SER A 133 -29.73 -10.25 36.87
CA SER A 133 -29.28 -10.69 38.18
C SER A 133 -28.00 -9.97 38.63
N LYS A 134 -27.74 -9.94 39.94
CA LYS A 134 -26.48 -9.40 40.49
C LYS A 134 -25.26 -10.17 39.97
N ASN A 135 -25.39 -11.46 39.69
CA ASN A 135 -24.31 -12.28 39.15
C ASN A 135 -24.00 -11.87 37.70
N LEU A 136 -25.04 -11.65 36.90
CA LEU A 136 -24.91 -11.23 35.51
C LEU A 136 -24.34 -9.82 35.40
N LYS A 137 -24.80 -8.86 36.23
CA LYS A 137 -24.23 -7.50 36.34
C LYS A 137 -22.77 -7.47 36.79
N ASN A 138 -22.27 -8.54 37.40
CA ASN A 138 -20.87 -8.73 37.80
C ASN A 138 -20.04 -9.46 36.72
N ASN A 139 -20.66 -9.98 35.67
CA ASN A 139 -19.97 -10.66 34.57
C ASN A 139 -19.40 -9.63 33.58
N VAL A 140 -18.10 -9.72 33.33
CA VAL A 140 -17.35 -8.81 32.44
C VAL A 140 -17.86 -8.87 31.00
N GLU A 141 -18.10 -10.07 30.47
CA GLU A 141 -18.53 -10.26 29.08
C GLU A 141 -19.92 -9.69 28.84
N PHE A 142 -20.85 -9.97 29.76
CA PHE A 142 -22.20 -9.39 29.72
C PHE A 142 -22.15 -7.86 29.82
N ALA A 143 -21.40 -7.33 30.79
CA ALA A 143 -21.30 -5.89 31.01
C ALA A 143 -20.70 -5.16 29.78
N MET A 144 -19.68 -5.75 29.14
CA MET A 144 -19.12 -5.22 27.89
C MET A 144 -20.12 -5.28 26.73
N ALA A 145 -20.86 -6.39 26.59
CA ALA A 145 -21.88 -6.52 25.56
C ALA A 145 -23.00 -5.47 25.73
N ALA A 146 -23.41 -5.19 26.98
CA ALA A 146 -24.38 -4.14 27.27
C ALA A 146 -23.85 -2.73 26.96
N VAL A 147 -22.58 -2.44 27.28
CA VAL A 147 -21.93 -1.16 26.95
C VAL A 147 -21.83 -0.94 25.43
N ARG A 148 -21.56 -2.00 24.67
CA ARG A 148 -21.54 -1.94 23.19
C ARG A 148 -22.90 -1.64 22.58
N LEU A 149 -23.98 -2.14 23.18
CA LEU A 149 -25.34 -1.78 22.76
C LEU A 149 -25.62 -0.31 23.06
N ASN A 150 -25.26 0.15 24.26
CA ASN A 150 -25.43 1.54 24.67
C ASN A 150 -24.49 1.88 25.84
N TYR A 151 -23.68 2.93 25.69
CA TYR A 151 -22.70 3.36 26.69
C TYR A 151 -23.31 3.67 28.07
N SER A 152 -24.57 4.10 28.13
CA SER A 152 -25.30 4.37 29.38
C SER A 152 -25.58 3.10 30.19
N ALA A 153 -25.47 1.91 29.59
CA ALA A 153 -25.57 0.62 30.30
C ALA A 153 -24.55 0.50 31.43
N PHE A 154 -23.40 1.19 31.29
CA PHE A 154 -22.32 1.20 32.26
C PHE A 154 -22.81 1.59 33.67
N GLN A 155 -23.81 2.47 33.80
CA GLN A 155 -24.32 2.90 35.11
C GLN A 155 -24.99 1.77 35.92
N TYR A 156 -25.54 0.77 35.22
CA TYR A 156 -26.24 -0.39 35.80
C TYR A 156 -25.30 -1.57 36.08
N VAL A 157 -24.05 -1.51 35.59
CA VAL A 157 -23.02 -2.51 35.87
C VAL A 157 -22.65 -2.48 37.35
N SER A 158 -22.24 -3.63 37.89
CA SER A 158 -21.91 -3.74 39.31
C SER A 158 -20.85 -2.73 39.76
N SER A 159 -20.95 -2.31 41.03
CA SER A 159 -19.98 -1.39 41.62
C SER A 159 -18.55 -1.95 41.63
N ARG A 160 -18.39 -3.28 41.59
CA ARG A 160 -17.08 -3.94 41.51
C ARG A 160 -16.45 -3.69 40.14
N LEU A 161 -17.16 -3.96 39.05
CA LEU A 161 -16.66 -3.75 37.69
C LEU A 161 -16.48 -2.26 37.37
N ARG A 162 -17.37 -1.39 37.83
CA ARG A 162 -17.20 0.07 37.69
C ARG A 162 -15.96 0.63 38.39
N LYS A 163 -15.37 -0.10 39.33
CA LYS A 163 -14.10 0.24 40.00
C LYS A 163 -12.90 -0.53 39.44
N ASP A 164 -13.13 -1.52 38.57
CA ASP A 164 -12.07 -2.29 37.95
C ASP A 164 -11.47 -1.49 36.78
N ALA A 165 -10.25 -1.01 36.97
CA ALA A 165 -9.55 -0.18 35.99
C ALA A 165 -9.48 -0.85 34.61
N LYS A 166 -9.26 -2.17 34.54
CA LYS A 166 -9.16 -2.87 33.24
C LYS A 166 -10.50 -2.86 32.51
N PHE A 167 -11.58 -3.11 33.23
CA PHE A 167 -12.94 -3.08 32.66
C PHE A 167 -13.32 -1.66 32.20
N VAL A 168 -13.09 -0.65 33.03
CA VAL A 168 -13.39 0.74 32.67
C VAL A 168 -12.60 1.17 31.44
N LEU A 169 -11.31 0.81 31.35
CA LEU A 169 -10.49 1.08 30.17
C LEU A 169 -11.07 0.45 28.90
N SER A 170 -11.45 -0.83 28.94
CA SER A 170 -12.08 -1.49 27.80
C SER A 170 -13.42 -0.87 27.43
N ALA A 171 -14.24 -0.48 28.40
CA ALA A 171 -15.51 0.20 28.15
C ALA A 171 -15.32 1.58 27.51
N VAL A 172 -14.28 2.31 27.91
CA VAL A 172 -13.94 3.62 27.35
C VAL A 172 -13.38 3.51 25.92
N GLN A 173 -12.65 2.44 25.60
CA GLN A 173 -12.21 2.16 24.24
C GLN A 173 -13.39 1.96 23.27
N GLU A 174 -14.50 1.38 23.74
CA GLU A 174 -15.73 1.24 22.95
C GLU A 174 -16.45 2.58 22.78
N ASN A 175 -16.53 3.40 23.85
CA ASN A 175 -17.12 4.72 23.80
C ASN A 175 -16.59 5.65 24.90
N SER A 176 -15.98 6.78 24.53
CA SER A 176 -15.39 7.72 25.49
C SER A 176 -16.40 8.39 26.43
N LYS A 177 -17.69 8.44 26.06
CA LYS A 177 -18.77 8.98 26.92
C LYS A 177 -19.03 8.14 28.16
N VAL A 178 -18.54 6.90 28.22
CA VAL A 178 -18.61 6.05 29.42
C VAL A 178 -18.00 6.75 30.64
N LEU A 179 -16.99 7.61 30.45
CA LEU A 179 -16.36 8.35 31.55
C LEU A 179 -17.31 9.25 32.33
N GLN A 180 -18.43 9.69 31.73
CA GLN A 180 -19.47 10.45 32.44
C GLN A 180 -20.06 9.65 33.62
N TYR A 181 -20.10 8.32 33.52
CA TYR A 181 -20.68 7.41 34.52
C TYR A 181 -19.62 6.66 35.34
N ALA A 182 -18.34 6.79 34.98
CA ALA A 182 -17.25 6.18 35.72
C ALA A 182 -17.05 6.90 37.07
N PRO A 183 -16.87 6.19 38.18
CA PRO A 183 -16.58 6.81 39.48
C PRO A 183 -15.16 7.39 39.46
N LEU A 184 -15.03 8.65 39.05
CA LEU A 184 -13.76 9.39 39.03
C LEU A 184 -13.46 9.95 40.44
N HIS A 185 -13.06 9.10 41.38
CA HIS A 185 -12.48 9.54 42.66
C HIS A 185 -10.95 9.57 42.59
N GLN A 186 -10.30 10.28 43.53
CA GLN A 186 -8.83 10.41 43.62
C GLN A 186 -8.17 9.03 43.51
N GLY A 187 -7.44 8.79 42.40
CA GLY A 187 -6.78 7.50 42.12
C GLY A 187 -6.92 7.01 40.67
N ASN A 188 -7.88 7.52 39.89
CA ASN A 188 -8.18 7.03 38.53
C ASN A 188 -7.49 7.84 37.40
N ASP A 189 -6.36 8.49 37.67
CA ASP A 189 -5.66 9.34 36.69
C ASP A 189 -5.09 8.52 35.52
N GLU A 190 -4.70 7.26 35.78
CA GLU A 190 -4.27 6.31 34.74
C GLU A 190 -5.38 5.99 33.74
N ILE A 191 -6.63 5.88 34.20
CA ILE A 191 -7.78 5.58 33.35
C ILE A 191 -8.06 6.77 32.42
N VAL A 192 -8.04 7.99 32.96
CA VAL A 192 -8.23 9.21 32.17
C VAL A 192 -7.07 9.38 31.17
N MET A 193 -5.83 9.10 31.59
CA MET A 193 -4.67 9.18 30.70
C MET A 193 -4.79 8.23 29.52
N ALA A 194 -5.10 6.96 29.76
CA ALA A 194 -5.27 5.97 28.70
C ALA A 194 -6.46 6.30 27.79
N ALA A 195 -7.56 6.81 28.35
CA ALA A 195 -8.72 7.26 27.59
C ALA A 195 -8.38 8.41 26.63
N VAL A 196 -7.63 9.39 27.12
CA VAL A 196 -7.17 10.55 26.36
C VAL A 196 -6.17 10.16 25.28
N GLN A 197 -5.27 9.21 25.56
CA GLN A 197 -4.34 8.65 24.56
C GLN A 197 -5.07 7.97 23.39
N HIS A 198 -6.23 7.37 23.64
CA HIS A 198 -7.06 6.79 22.57
C HIS A 198 -7.91 7.83 21.83
N ASN A 199 -8.49 8.80 22.55
CA ASN A 199 -9.29 9.88 21.97
C ASN A 199 -9.06 11.20 22.74
N GLY A 200 -8.36 12.16 22.14
CA GLY A 200 -7.99 13.42 22.78
C GLY A 200 -9.19 14.28 23.19
N MET A 201 -10.33 14.15 22.48
CA MET A 201 -11.58 14.86 22.81
C MET A 201 -12.22 14.38 24.12
N THR A 202 -11.78 13.24 24.66
CA THR A 202 -12.22 12.71 25.95
C THR A 202 -11.93 13.66 27.12
N LEU A 203 -11.01 14.61 26.93
CA LEU A 203 -10.74 15.66 27.90
C LEU A 203 -12.00 16.48 28.25
N GLU A 204 -12.99 16.58 27.36
CA GLU A 204 -14.30 17.21 27.60
C GLU A 204 -15.04 16.62 28.81
N TYR A 205 -15.02 15.29 28.95
CA TYR A 205 -15.77 14.54 29.98
C TYR A 205 -14.94 14.29 31.24
N SER A 206 -13.74 14.88 31.33
CA SER A 206 -12.81 14.69 32.44
C SER A 206 -13.07 15.67 33.59
N LEU A 207 -12.57 15.36 34.78
CA LEU A 207 -12.68 16.28 35.93
C LEU A 207 -11.87 17.56 35.68
N LYS A 208 -12.33 18.70 36.21
CA LYS A 208 -11.62 19.99 36.13
C LYS A 208 -10.15 19.92 36.56
N ARG A 209 -9.81 19.05 37.53
CA ARG A 209 -8.43 18.83 37.96
C ARG A 209 -7.55 18.22 36.86
N MET A 210 -8.11 17.33 36.02
CA MET A 210 -7.43 16.68 34.89
C MET A 210 -7.26 17.65 33.72
N CYS A 211 -8.25 18.50 33.46
CA CYS A 211 -8.14 19.61 32.51
C CYS A 211 -7.06 20.64 32.90
N ALA A 212 -6.63 20.64 34.17
CA ALA A 212 -5.51 21.45 34.68
C ALA A 212 -4.19 20.66 34.79
N ASN A 213 -4.19 19.36 34.52
CA ASN A 213 -2.99 18.55 34.57
C ASN A 213 -2.26 18.60 33.22
N LYS A 214 -1.06 19.20 33.21
CA LYS A 214 -0.26 19.40 32.01
C LYS A 214 0.03 18.09 31.25
N SER A 215 0.34 16.99 31.92
CA SER A 215 0.69 15.72 31.24
C SER A 215 -0.52 15.11 30.51
N VAL A 216 -1.69 15.16 31.13
CA VAL A 216 -2.95 14.67 30.54
C VAL A 216 -3.36 15.54 29.36
N VAL A 217 -3.27 16.87 29.51
CA VAL A 217 -3.60 17.79 28.40
C VAL A 217 -2.61 17.65 27.25
N LEU A 218 -1.30 17.49 27.53
CA LEU A 218 -0.31 17.23 26.48
C LEU A 218 -0.66 15.97 25.69
N ALA A 219 -0.99 14.86 26.36
CA ALA A 219 -1.43 13.65 25.67
C ALA A 219 -2.73 13.84 24.86
N ALA A 220 -3.64 14.71 25.34
CA ALA A 220 -4.86 15.03 24.61
C ALA A 220 -4.59 15.80 23.33
N VAL A 221 -3.77 16.86 23.41
CA VAL A 221 -3.51 17.75 22.28
C VAL A 221 -2.58 17.13 21.24
N THR A 222 -1.68 16.22 21.64
CA THR A 222 -0.86 15.46 20.68
C THR A 222 -1.68 14.45 19.89
N GLN A 223 -2.77 13.93 20.47
CA GLN A 223 -3.71 13.07 19.79
C GLN A 223 -4.67 13.88 18.89
N ASN A 224 -5.22 14.99 19.43
CA ASN A 224 -6.11 15.91 18.73
C ASN A 224 -5.93 17.35 19.25
N GLY A 225 -5.34 18.23 18.43
CA GLY A 225 -4.99 19.60 18.78
C GLY A 225 -6.19 20.44 19.25
N ARG A 226 -7.40 20.11 18.80
CA ARG A 226 -8.64 20.80 19.24
C ARG A 226 -9.02 20.50 20.68
N ALA A 227 -8.41 19.50 21.31
CA ALA A 227 -8.60 19.22 22.74
C ALA A 227 -8.16 20.40 23.63
N LEU A 228 -7.32 21.31 23.11
CA LEU A 228 -6.89 22.53 23.80
C LEU A 228 -8.08 23.38 24.30
N GLN A 229 -9.23 23.33 23.62
CA GLN A 229 -10.43 24.06 24.01
C GLN A 229 -10.97 23.66 25.40
N PHE A 230 -10.69 22.43 25.85
CA PHE A 230 -11.13 21.91 27.15
C PHE A 230 -10.05 22.01 28.23
N ALA A 231 -8.83 22.41 27.86
CA ALA A 231 -7.77 22.66 28.82
C ALA A 231 -8.11 23.84 29.73
N SER A 232 -7.57 23.84 30.95
CA SER A 232 -7.70 24.98 31.85
C SER A 232 -7.10 26.25 31.24
N GLN A 233 -7.59 27.42 31.64
CA GLN A 233 -7.07 28.72 31.17
C GLN A 233 -5.55 28.88 31.41
N ALA A 234 -5.01 28.26 32.47
CA ALA A 234 -3.58 28.26 32.73
C ALA A 234 -2.79 27.49 31.66
N LEU A 235 -3.31 26.34 31.19
CA LEU A 235 -2.66 25.53 30.16
C LEU A 235 -2.91 26.05 28.74
N GLN A 236 -4.00 26.79 28.49
CA GLN A 236 -4.19 27.56 27.25
C GLN A 236 -3.20 28.73 27.12
N ARG A 237 -2.54 29.10 28.22
CA ARG A 237 -1.42 30.07 28.28
C ARG A 237 -0.06 29.38 28.35
N ASP A 238 -0.01 28.06 28.47
CA ASP A 238 1.24 27.32 28.52
C ASP A 238 1.78 27.12 27.10
N ARG A 239 2.96 27.68 26.86
CA ARG A 239 3.59 27.70 25.56
C ARG A 239 3.81 26.31 24.97
N GLU A 240 4.23 25.35 25.78
CA GLU A 240 4.53 23.99 25.35
C GLU A 240 3.25 23.24 24.95
N VAL A 241 2.19 23.41 25.74
CA VAL A 241 0.88 22.79 25.45
C VAL A 241 0.28 23.35 24.16
N VAL A 242 0.34 24.68 23.99
CA VAL A 242 -0.18 25.33 22.78
C VAL A 242 0.64 24.92 21.56
N LEU A 243 1.97 24.88 21.66
CA LEU A 243 2.84 24.46 20.56
C LEU A 243 2.52 23.02 20.12
N ALA A 244 2.38 22.10 21.07
CA ALA A 244 2.00 20.70 20.78
C ALA A 244 0.63 20.61 20.09
N ALA A 245 -0.34 21.44 20.50
CA ALA A 245 -1.68 21.47 19.91
C ALA A 245 -1.66 21.99 18.47
N VAL A 246 -0.95 23.10 18.19
CA VAL A 246 -0.89 23.69 16.84
C VAL A 246 -0.04 22.88 15.88
N SER A 247 0.97 22.17 16.38
CA SER A 247 1.74 21.21 15.60
C SER A 247 0.91 19.99 15.19
N GLN A 248 -0.25 19.76 15.81
CA GLN A 248 -1.18 18.69 15.42
C GLN A 248 -2.30 19.22 14.51
N ASP A 249 -2.93 20.35 14.85
CA ASP A 249 -3.98 21.00 14.05
C ASP A 249 -3.85 22.51 14.15
N ALA A 250 -3.66 23.19 13.00
CA ALA A 250 -3.55 24.64 12.91
C ALA A 250 -4.76 25.37 13.52
N PHE A 251 -5.96 24.78 13.51
CA PHE A 251 -7.15 25.37 14.14
C PHE A 251 -7.04 25.49 15.67
N ALA A 252 -6.14 24.74 16.31
CA ALA A 252 -5.90 24.84 17.75
C ALA A 252 -5.47 26.25 18.18
N LEU A 253 -4.86 27.02 17.27
CA LEU A 253 -4.42 28.40 17.52
C LEU A 253 -5.58 29.32 17.96
N LYS A 254 -6.82 29.03 17.52
CA LYS A 254 -8.03 29.73 17.95
C LYS A 254 -8.25 29.65 19.47
N PHE A 255 -7.85 28.55 20.10
CA PHE A 255 -8.06 28.30 21.54
C PHE A 255 -6.86 28.72 22.39
N ALA A 256 -5.74 29.11 21.77
CA ALA A 256 -4.60 29.68 22.47
C ALA A 256 -4.96 31.07 23.05
N PHE A 257 -4.32 31.43 24.16
CA PHE A 257 -4.44 32.79 24.70
C PHE A 257 -3.90 33.83 23.71
N PHE A 258 -4.52 35.01 23.63
CA PHE A 258 -4.24 36.01 22.58
C PHE A 258 -2.76 36.43 22.49
N GLN A 259 -2.00 36.42 23.61
CA GLN A 259 -0.56 36.73 23.59
C GLN A 259 0.26 35.66 22.86
N LEU A 260 -0.17 34.41 22.88
CA LEU A 260 0.48 33.29 22.17
C LEU A 260 0.08 33.21 20.69
N GLN A 261 -1.03 33.85 20.29
CA GLN A 261 -1.39 34.00 18.88
C GLN A 261 -0.44 34.95 18.12
N GLY A 262 0.34 35.75 18.85
CA GLY A 262 1.42 36.58 18.33
C GLY A 262 2.82 35.98 18.47
N ASP A 263 2.96 34.77 19.03
CA ASP A 263 4.26 34.10 19.13
C ASP A 263 4.65 33.54 17.75
N ARG A 264 5.80 34.00 17.23
CA ARG A 264 6.31 33.64 15.90
C ARG A 264 6.54 32.14 15.75
N GLU A 265 7.03 31.45 16.79
CA GLU A 265 7.33 30.02 16.71
C GLU A 265 6.04 29.20 16.68
N ILE A 266 5.06 29.56 17.51
CA ILE A 266 3.74 28.91 17.53
C ILE A 266 3.03 29.13 16.19
N PHE A 267 3.11 30.34 15.64
CA PHE A 267 2.53 30.63 14.34
C PHE A 267 3.19 29.81 13.21
N VAL A 268 4.52 29.76 13.15
CA VAL A 268 5.24 28.98 12.12
C VAL A 268 4.87 27.50 12.21
N ALA A 269 4.72 26.95 13.42
CA ALA A 269 4.24 25.59 13.62
C ALA A 269 2.81 25.40 13.08
N ALA A 270 1.89 26.34 13.34
CA ALA A 270 0.54 26.30 12.81
C ALA A 270 0.49 26.44 11.27
N ALA A 271 1.29 27.35 10.71
CA ALA A 271 1.35 27.63 9.28
C ALA A 271 1.85 26.42 8.48
N ARG A 272 2.74 25.61 9.04
CA ARG A 272 3.14 24.33 8.42
C ARG A 272 1.98 23.34 8.31
N GLN A 273 1.05 23.35 9.26
CA GLN A 273 -0.01 22.35 9.32
C GLN A 273 -1.28 22.72 8.53
N GLY A 274 -1.54 23.99 8.24
CA GLY A 274 -2.68 24.32 7.37
C GLY A 274 -2.87 25.78 7.04
N ALA A 275 -3.48 26.02 5.87
CA ALA A 275 -3.74 27.35 5.28
C ALA A 275 -4.49 28.33 6.21
N CYS A 276 -5.32 27.83 7.13
CA CYS A 276 -6.11 28.68 8.02
C CYS A 276 -5.32 29.32 9.17
N ALA A 277 -4.03 28.99 9.35
CA ALA A 277 -3.21 29.54 10.43
C ALA A 277 -3.17 31.09 10.41
N LEU A 278 -3.05 31.68 9.22
CA LEU A 278 -3.02 33.14 9.02
C LEU A 278 -4.28 33.85 9.55
N ARG A 279 -5.44 33.18 9.49
CA ARG A 279 -6.72 33.72 9.97
C ARG A 279 -6.72 34.00 11.48
N PHE A 280 -6.01 33.18 12.24
CA PHE A 280 -5.97 33.24 13.71
C PHE A 280 -4.70 33.90 14.25
N ALA A 281 -3.77 34.29 13.38
CA ALA A 281 -2.60 35.05 13.74
C ALA A 281 -2.98 36.45 14.24
N SER A 282 -2.14 37.01 15.12
CA SER A 282 -2.22 38.42 15.50
C SER A 282 -2.07 39.35 14.27
N GLU A 283 -2.57 40.58 14.40
CA GLU A 283 -2.47 41.58 13.33
C GLU A 283 -1.02 41.92 12.96
N GLU A 284 -0.10 41.91 13.94
CA GLU A 284 1.32 42.14 13.72
C GLU A 284 1.94 41.07 12.81
N LEU A 285 1.71 39.78 13.12
CA LEU A 285 2.25 38.66 12.31
C LEU A 285 1.59 38.58 10.93
N ARG A 286 0.30 38.95 10.82
CA ARG A 286 -0.42 38.97 9.55
C ARG A 286 0.09 40.08 8.61
N ASN A 287 0.70 41.13 9.16
CA ASN A 287 1.32 42.21 8.40
C ASN A 287 2.83 42.01 8.17
N ASP A 288 3.44 40.96 8.72
CA ASP A 288 4.85 40.62 8.49
C ASP A 288 5.00 39.91 7.14
N LYS A 289 5.74 40.55 6.22
CA LYS A 289 5.95 40.07 4.85
C LYS A 289 6.58 38.68 4.82
N ASP A 290 7.59 38.42 5.65
CA ASP A 290 8.35 37.17 5.62
C ASP A 290 7.48 36.01 6.12
N ILE A 291 6.70 36.28 7.17
CA ILE A 291 5.77 35.31 7.77
C ILE A 291 4.66 34.93 6.79
N VAL A 292 4.06 35.91 6.11
CA VAL A 292 3.03 35.64 5.09
C VAL A 292 3.64 34.89 3.91
N THR A 293 4.85 35.25 3.47
CA THR A 293 5.55 34.55 2.37
C THR A 293 5.81 33.08 2.72
N ASP A 294 6.31 32.82 3.92
CA ASP A 294 6.51 31.45 4.41
C ASP A 294 5.20 30.67 4.45
N ALA A 295 4.12 31.28 4.97
CA ALA A 295 2.81 30.63 5.05
C ALA A 295 2.24 30.26 3.67
N VAL A 296 2.28 31.18 2.69
CA VAL A 296 1.76 30.92 1.34
C VAL A 296 2.64 29.96 0.54
N SER A 297 3.95 29.93 0.81
CA SER A 297 4.87 28.97 0.17
C SER A 297 4.64 27.52 0.61
N GLN A 298 4.06 27.33 1.80
CA GLN A 298 3.66 26.01 2.30
C GLN A 298 2.23 25.66 1.89
N HIS A 299 1.31 26.63 1.89
CA HIS A 299 -0.10 26.49 1.54
C HIS A 299 -0.61 27.70 0.75
N GLY A 300 -0.73 27.59 -0.58
CA GLY A 300 -1.02 28.72 -1.49
C GLY A 300 -2.33 29.43 -1.20
N LEU A 301 -3.38 28.70 -0.81
CA LEU A 301 -4.69 29.27 -0.45
C LEU A 301 -4.66 30.16 0.81
N ALA A 302 -3.56 30.14 1.59
CA ALA A 302 -3.41 31.00 2.75
C ALA A 302 -3.36 32.51 2.37
N LEU A 303 -3.15 32.81 1.08
CA LEU A 303 -3.21 34.17 0.53
C LEU A 303 -4.57 34.86 0.79
N GLU A 304 -5.67 34.11 0.90
CA GLU A 304 -7.00 34.62 1.27
C GLU A 304 -6.96 35.44 2.57
N PHE A 305 -6.20 34.96 3.55
CA PHE A 305 -6.13 35.53 4.89
C PHE A 305 -5.04 36.60 5.03
N ALA A 306 -4.23 36.83 3.99
CA ALA A 306 -3.27 37.92 3.97
C ALA A 306 -4.01 39.28 3.92
N PRO A 307 -3.44 40.36 4.47
CA PRO A 307 -4.03 41.68 4.40
C PRO A 307 -3.86 42.26 2.99
N GLU A 308 -4.74 43.18 2.58
CA GLU A 308 -4.81 43.68 1.20
C GLU A 308 -3.50 44.30 0.71
N ASN A 309 -2.78 45.01 1.59
CA ASN A 309 -1.47 45.60 1.33
C ASN A 309 -0.37 44.57 0.98
N LEU A 310 -0.52 43.31 1.40
CA LEU A 310 0.40 42.22 1.05
C LEU A 310 -0.09 41.39 -0.14
N ARG A 311 -1.40 41.31 -0.38
CA ARG A 311 -1.97 40.68 -1.59
C ARG A 311 -1.59 41.42 -2.88
N VAL A 312 -1.24 42.71 -2.81
CA VAL A 312 -0.70 43.46 -3.95
C VAL A 312 0.78 43.17 -4.24
N ASN A 313 1.48 42.46 -3.35
CA ASN A 313 2.89 42.16 -3.54
C ASN A 313 3.08 40.99 -4.52
N ARG A 314 3.68 41.27 -5.68
CA ARG A 314 3.94 40.28 -6.74
C ARG A 314 4.68 39.04 -6.22
N GLU A 315 5.67 39.20 -5.34
CA GLU A 315 6.49 38.08 -4.83
C GLU A 315 5.64 37.10 -4.00
N ILE A 316 4.77 37.63 -3.13
CA ILE A 316 3.90 36.83 -2.27
C ILE A 316 2.85 36.09 -3.10
N VAL A 317 2.21 36.80 -4.04
CA VAL A 317 1.20 36.21 -4.93
C VAL A 317 1.83 35.11 -5.79
N MET A 318 3.03 35.34 -6.35
CA MET A 318 3.71 34.33 -7.15
C MET A 318 4.12 33.11 -6.33
N ALA A 319 4.59 33.31 -5.09
CA ALA A 319 4.89 32.20 -4.19
C ALA A 319 3.64 31.35 -3.90
N ALA A 320 2.49 31.99 -3.70
CA ALA A 320 1.21 31.32 -3.50
C ALA A 320 0.77 30.53 -4.75
N VAL A 321 0.85 31.15 -5.93
CA VAL A 321 0.47 30.54 -7.22
C VAL A 321 1.38 29.38 -7.62
N LEU A 322 2.68 29.49 -7.37
CA LEU A 322 3.65 28.40 -7.61
C LEU A 322 3.38 27.16 -6.75
N GLN A 323 2.78 27.37 -5.58
CA GLN A 323 2.38 26.31 -4.65
C GLN A 323 1.02 25.72 -5.06
N ASP A 324 -0.01 26.55 -5.27
CA ASP A 324 -1.36 26.17 -5.69
C ASP A 324 -1.92 27.20 -6.69
N GLY A 325 -2.22 26.77 -7.92
CA GLY A 325 -2.71 27.64 -8.98
C GLY A 325 -4.04 28.33 -8.65
N LEU A 326 -4.87 27.75 -7.77
CA LEU A 326 -6.13 28.34 -7.33
C LEU A 326 -5.94 29.56 -6.42
N ALA A 327 -4.74 29.82 -5.93
CA ALA A 327 -4.43 31.03 -5.17
C ALA A 327 -4.66 32.32 -5.98
N LEU A 328 -4.66 32.23 -7.32
CA LEU A 328 -4.93 33.34 -8.23
C LEU A 328 -6.27 34.05 -7.95
N GLN A 329 -7.28 33.32 -7.43
CA GLN A 329 -8.58 33.90 -7.10
C GLN A 329 -8.52 35.00 -6.03
N PHE A 330 -7.50 34.94 -5.16
CA PHE A 330 -7.29 35.90 -4.07
C PHE A 330 -6.31 37.02 -4.44
N ALA A 331 -5.69 36.93 -5.62
CA ALA A 331 -4.82 37.95 -6.16
C ALA A 331 -5.65 39.17 -6.62
N PRO A 332 -5.06 40.38 -6.62
CA PRO A 332 -5.72 41.58 -7.13
C PRO A 332 -5.87 41.50 -8.66
N LYS A 333 -6.77 42.31 -9.21
CA LYS A 333 -7.13 42.28 -10.64
C LYS A 333 -5.92 42.50 -11.55
N GLU A 334 -5.00 43.36 -11.15
CA GLU A 334 -3.76 43.64 -11.87
C GLU A 334 -2.91 42.37 -12.05
N MET A 335 -2.91 41.46 -11.07
CA MET A 335 -2.19 40.19 -11.14
C MET A 335 -2.97 39.12 -11.92
N GLN A 336 -4.30 39.19 -11.95
CA GLN A 336 -5.16 38.35 -12.81
C GLN A 336 -5.09 38.74 -14.30
N GLU A 337 -4.58 39.94 -14.59
CA GLU A 337 -4.24 40.43 -15.94
C GLU A 337 -2.77 40.15 -16.33
N ASP A 338 -1.93 39.79 -15.37
CA ASP A 338 -0.52 39.49 -15.59
C ASP A 338 -0.36 38.14 -16.30
N THR A 339 0.18 38.19 -17.53
CA THR A 339 0.31 36.99 -18.37
C THR A 339 1.22 35.94 -17.74
N GLU A 340 2.30 36.33 -17.07
CA GLU A 340 3.25 35.39 -16.45
C GLU A 340 2.62 34.69 -15.24
N CYS A 341 1.95 35.43 -14.36
CA CYS A 341 1.27 34.88 -13.19
C CYS A 341 0.16 33.92 -13.57
N VAL A 342 -0.69 34.29 -14.54
CA VAL A 342 -1.78 33.42 -15.02
C VAL A 342 -1.21 32.17 -15.69
N MET A 343 -0.15 32.29 -16.50
CA MET A 343 0.48 31.14 -17.16
C MET A 343 0.99 30.11 -16.15
N GLU A 344 1.59 30.57 -15.05
CA GLU A 344 2.06 29.67 -13.99
C GLU A 344 0.90 29.05 -13.20
N ALA A 345 -0.16 29.82 -12.93
CA ALA A 345 -1.36 29.33 -12.27
C ALA A 345 -2.03 28.20 -13.07
N VAL A 346 -2.25 28.40 -14.38
CA VAL A 346 -2.90 27.38 -15.23
C VAL A 346 -2.02 26.17 -15.47
N ARG A 347 -0.69 26.32 -15.42
CA ARG A 347 0.26 25.21 -15.52
C ARG A 347 0.18 24.29 -14.29
N LYS A 348 -0.05 24.87 -13.11
CA LYS A 348 -0.23 24.11 -11.86
C LYS A 348 -1.62 23.51 -11.77
N THR A 349 -2.64 24.30 -12.10
CA THR A 349 -4.04 23.91 -11.96
C THR A 349 -4.85 24.51 -13.10
N GLY A 350 -5.19 23.70 -14.10
CA GLY A 350 -5.82 24.19 -15.34
C GLY A 350 -7.10 25.02 -15.13
N ILE A 351 -7.93 24.64 -14.15
CA ILE A 351 -9.16 25.38 -13.79
C ILE A 351 -8.90 26.80 -13.25
N ALA A 352 -7.66 27.16 -12.88
CA ALA A 352 -7.32 28.52 -12.48
C ALA A 352 -7.59 29.56 -13.59
N LEU A 353 -7.78 29.11 -14.85
CA LEU A 353 -8.21 29.94 -15.96
C LEU A 353 -9.52 30.71 -15.69
N GLU A 354 -10.40 30.20 -14.81
CA GLU A 354 -11.63 30.88 -14.38
C GLU A 354 -11.35 32.31 -13.88
N PHE A 355 -10.27 32.48 -13.12
CA PHE A 355 -9.90 33.72 -12.45
C PHE A 355 -9.03 34.64 -13.30
N ALA A 356 -8.64 34.22 -14.51
CA ALA A 356 -7.92 35.07 -15.44
C ALA A 356 -8.84 36.17 -16.02
N SER A 357 -8.25 37.27 -16.45
CA SER A 357 -9.00 38.30 -17.19
C SER A 357 -9.53 37.80 -18.54
N GLU A 358 -10.63 38.38 -19.02
CA GLU A 358 -11.26 38.04 -20.31
C GLU A 358 -10.30 38.19 -21.50
N GLY A 359 -9.32 39.09 -21.42
CA GLY A 359 -8.29 39.24 -22.44
C GLY A 359 -7.35 38.04 -22.53
N LEU A 360 -7.04 37.40 -21.39
CA LEU A 360 -6.15 36.22 -21.33
C LEU A 360 -6.90 34.92 -21.63
N LYS A 361 -8.20 34.83 -21.31
CA LYS A 361 -9.08 33.72 -21.71
C LYS A 361 -9.23 33.57 -23.24
N ARG A 362 -8.84 34.59 -24.01
CA ARG A 362 -8.79 34.59 -25.48
C ARG A 362 -7.44 34.17 -26.05
N LYS A 363 -6.39 34.12 -25.24
CA LYS A 363 -5.03 33.82 -25.71
C LYS A 363 -4.86 32.31 -25.84
N GLN A 364 -4.66 31.85 -27.08
CA GLN A 364 -4.60 30.42 -27.40
C GLN A 364 -3.53 29.67 -26.61
N ASP A 365 -2.34 30.26 -26.43
CA ASP A 365 -1.22 29.68 -25.69
C ASP A 365 -1.54 29.42 -24.21
N ILE A 366 -2.22 30.35 -23.54
CA ILE A 366 -2.65 30.20 -22.15
C ILE A 366 -3.70 29.11 -22.04
N VAL A 367 -4.72 29.15 -22.90
CA VAL A 367 -5.82 28.18 -22.83
C VAL A 367 -5.32 26.78 -23.16
N LEU A 368 -4.47 26.59 -24.19
CA LEU A 368 -3.87 25.28 -24.50
C LEU A 368 -3.01 24.76 -23.34
N THR A 369 -2.29 25.64 -22.62
CA THR A 369 -1.55 25.26 -21.41
C THR A 369 -2.50 24.83 -20.30
N ALA A 370 -3.60 25.54 -20.08
CA ALA A 370 -4.62 25.14 -19.11
C ALA A 370 -5.23 23.77 -19.44
N LEU A 371 -5.56 23.52 -20.72
CA LEU A 371 -6.11 22.24 -21.20
C LEU A 371 -5.14 21.07 -21.07
N SER A 372 -3.83 21.35 -21.15
CA SER A 372 -2.80 20.33 -20.92
C SER A 372 -2.76 19.86 -19.46
N ALA A 373 -3.10 20.74 -18.51
CA ALA A 373 -3.15 20.43 -17.08
C ALA A 373 -4.50 19.85 -16.67
N ASP A 374 -5.61 20.43 -17.15
CA ASP A 374 -6.98 19.95 -16.92
C ASP A 374 -7.90 20.31 -18.10
N TYR A 375 -8.46 19.30 -18.76
CA TYR A 375 -9.37 19.48 -19.91
C TYR A 375 -10.64 20.26 -19.55
N LYS A 376 -11.08 20.22 -18.29
CA LYS A 376 -12.27 20.97 -17.83
C LYS A 376 -12.06 22.49 -17.88
N ALA A 377 -10.82 22.95 -18.00
CA ALA A 377 -10.53 24.37 -18.18
C ALA A 377 -11.20 24.97 -19.43
N ILE A 378 -11.60 24.16 -20.42
CA ILE A 378 -12.30 24.62 -21.63
C ILE A 378 -13.56 25.42 -21.33
N GLN A 379 -14.26 25.11 -20.22
CA GLN A 379 -15.49 25.80 -19.83
C GLN A 379 -15.28 27.29 -19.50
N PHE A 380 -14.02 27.68 -19.25
CA PHE A 380 -13.62 29.05 -18.92
C PHE A 380 -12.95 29.77 -20.10
N ALA A 381 -12.74 29.10 -21.23
CA ALA A 381 -12.20 29.71 -22.42
C ALA A 381 -13.22 30.65 -23.08
N ASP A 382 -12.74 31.68 -23.80
CA ASP A 382 -13.64 32.56 -24.54
C ASP A 382 -14.37 31.79 -25.67
N GLU A 383 -15.67 32.04 -25.80
CA GLU A 383 -16.57 31.37 -26.75
C GLU A 383 -16.06 31.42 -28.20
N ARG A 384 -15.33 32.48 -28.59
CA ARG A 384 -14.76 32.60 -29.94
C ARG A 384 -13.71 31.55 -30.23
N LEU A 385 -12.93 31.12 -29.23
CA LEU A 385 -11.96 30.04 -29.38
C LEU A 385 -12.67 28.70 -29.56
N LEU A 386 -13.83 28.51 -28.91
CA LEU A 386 -14.63 27.29 -29.06
C LEU A 386 -15.18 27.13 -30.48
N HIS A 387 -15.37 28.24 -31.21
CA HIS A 387 -15.76 28.22 -32.62
C HIS A 387 -14.58 28.11 -33.60
N ASP A 388 -13.34 28.24 -33.15
CA ASP A 388 -12.15 28.06 -33.97
C ASP A 388 -11.78 26.57 -34.07
N GLN A 389 -12.04 26.00 -35.25
CA GLN A 389 -11.78 24.59 -35.54
C GLN A 389 -10.30 24.22 -35.39
N ASN A 390 -9.36 25.10 -35.76
CA ASN A 390 -7.93 24.79 -35.68
C ASN A 390 -7.47 24.77 -34.22
N PHE A 391 -7.95 25.73 -33.42
CA PHE A 391 -7.68 25.77 -31.99
C PHE A 391 -8.20 24.53 -31.27
N PHE A 392 -9.45 24.15 -31.55
CA PHE A 392 -10.07 22.99 -30.89
C PHE A 392 -9.35 21.68 -31.26
N MET A 393 -8.92 21.54 -32.52
CA MET A 393 -8.12 20.40 -32.97
C MET A 393 -6.79 20.30 -32.23
N LEU A 394 -6.06 21.41 -32.08
CA LEU A 394 -4.82 21.44 -31.27
C LEU A 394 -5.09 21.07 -29.81
N GLY A 395 -6.22 21.52 -29.26
CA GLY A 395 -6.65 21.15 -27.91
C GLY A 395 -6.86 19.64 -27.74
N VAL A 396 -7.49 18.98 -28.72
CA VAL A 396 -7.72 17.52 -28.72
C VAL A 396 -6.42 16.72 -28.90
N GLU A 397 -5.47 17.24 -29.68
CA GLU A 397 -4.13 16.65 -29.83
C GLU A 397 -3.33 16.69 -28.52
N ILE A 398 -3.51 17.74 -27.71
CA ILE A 398 -2.89 17.88 -26.40
C ILE A 398 -3.62 16.99 -25.37
N ASN A 399 -4.95 17.05 -25.34
CA ASN A 399 -5.78 16.32 -24.39
C ASN A 399 -7.06 15.79 -25.04
N GLY A 400 -7.08 14.50 -25.37
CA GLY A 400 -8.19 13.87 -26.09
C GLY A 400 -9.50 13.82 -25.32
N CYS A 401 -9.50 14.08 -24.00
CA CYS A 401 -10.73 14.24 -23.22
C CYS A 401 -11.55 15.46 -23.63
N LEU A 402 -10.95 16.40 -24.37
CA LEU A 402 -11.64 17.59 -24.87
C LEU A 402 -12.76 17.26 -25.89
N LEU A 403 -12.76 16.05 -26.45
CA LEU A 403 -13.84 15.58 -27.34
C LEU A 403 -15.23 15.66 -26.73
N GLU A 404 -15.36 15.56 -25.40
CA GLU A 404 -16.65 15.71 -24.70
C GLU A 404 -17.28 17.09 -24.93
N TYR A 405 -16.46 18.13 -25.15
CA TYR A 405 -16.87 19.51 -25.36
C TYR A 405 -16.76 19.95 -26.81
N ALA A 406 -16.46 19.03 -27.73
CA ALA A 406 -16.23 19.35 -29.13
C ALA A 406 -17.53 19.81 -29.83
N PRO A 407 -17.53 20.93 -30.54
CA PRO A 407 -18.69 21.37 -31.30
C PRO A 407 -18.92 20.48 -32.53
N GLU A 408 -20.15 20.43 -33.03
CA GLU A 408 -20.57 19.52 -34.10
C GLU A 408 -19.71 19.64 -35.38
N ASN A 409 -19.29 20.84 -35.74
CA ASN A 409 -18.42 21.09 -36.91
C ASN A 409 -17.03 20.43 -36.76
N VAL A 410 -16.52 20.34 -35.53
CA VAL A 410 -15.23 19.72 -35.22
C VAL A 410 -15.38 18.19 -35.19
N LEU A 411 -16.49 17.69 -34.64
CA LEU A 411 -16.83 16.25 -34.65
C LEU A 411 -17.08 15.70 -36.06
N GLN A 412 -17.34 16.54 -37.06
CA GLN A 412 -17.42 16.13 -38.46
C GLN A 412 -16.05 15.94 -39.14
N ASN A 413 -14.95 16.37 -38.51
CA ASN A 413 -13.61 16.18 -39.06
C ASN A 413 -13.14 14.75 -38.84
N LYS A 414 -12.82 14.03 -39.92
CA LYS A 414 -12.34 12.63 -39.84
C LYS A 414 -10.99 12.48 -39.14
N ASP A 415 -10.14 13.51 -39.17
CA ASP A 415 -8.77 13.45 -38.63
C ASP A 415 -8.75 13.54 -37.09
N ILE A 416 -9.87 13.98 -36.47
CA ILE A 416 -9.96 14.15 -35.01
C ILE A 416 -9.88 12.84 -34.23
N VAL A 417 -10.29 11.73 -34.87
CA VAL A 417 -10.30 10.41 -34.26
C VAL A 417 -8.89 9.94 -33.97
N ALA A 418 -8.00 10.06 -34.96
CA ALA A 418 -6.60 9.69 -34.83
C ALA A 418 -5.88 10.58 -33.82
N ALA A 419 -6.14 11.89 -33.85
CA ALA A 419 -5.58 12.85 -32.90
C ALA A 419 -5.98 12.52 -31.45
N ALA A 420 -7.28 12.29 -31.20
CA ALA A 420 -7.80 11.99 -29.88
C ALA A 420 -7.38 10.60 -29.37
N ASP A 421 -7.45 9.56 -30.19
CA ASP A 421 -7.04 8.22 -29.76
C ASP A 421 -5.53 8.16 -29.48
N THR A 422 -4.72 8.94 -30.21
CA THR A 422 -3.28 9.08 -29.94
C THR A 422 -3.02 9.78 -28.61
N SER A 423 -3.70 10.89 -28.32
CA SER A 423 -3.51 11.65 -27.08
C SER A 423 -4.04 10.87 -25.86
N LEU A 424 -5.20 10.21 -25.99
CA LEU A 424 -5.73 9.32 -24.97
C LEU A 424 -4.80 8.13 -24.73
N GLN A 425 -4.24 7.50 -25.77
CA GLN A 425 -3.28 6.39 -25.60
C GLN A 425 -2.06 6.82 -24.78
N ARG A 426 -1.47 7.98 -25.11
CA ARG A 426 -0.35 8.56 -24.33
C ARG A 426 -0.72 8.80 -22.87
N ALA A 427 -1.96 9.24 -22.62
CA ALA A 427 -2.43 9.48 -21.27
C ALA A 427 -2.60 8.17 -20.47
N ALA A 428 -3.12 7.10 -21.09
CA ALA A 428 -3.26 5.79 -20.46
C ALA A 428 -1.93 5.11 -20.11
N ASP A 429 -0.84 5.47 -20.79
CA ASP A 429 0.50 4.98 -20.50
C ASP A 429 1.17 5.70 -19.30
N MET A 430 0.51 6.71 -18.70
CA MET A 430 1.01 7.40 -17.50
C MET A 430 0.64 6.64 -16.21
N PRO A 431 1.55 6.48 -15.23
CA PRO A 431 1.33 5.68 -14.03
C PRO A 431 0.15 6.09 -13.12
N ASN A 432 -0.37 7.31 -13.27
CA ASN A 432 -1.39 7.93 -12.39
C ASN A 432 -2.57 8.55 -13.18
N PHE A 433 -2.91 8.03 -14.37
CA PHE A 433 -4.04 8.55 -15.13
C PHE A 433 -5.38 8.12 -14.50
N ASP A 434 -6.08 9.08 -13.89
CA ASP A 434 -7.39 8.90 -13.23
C ASP A 434 -8.57 9.34 -14.13
N GLY A 435 -8.33 9.43 -15.45
CA GLY A 435 -9.33 9.82 -16.43
C GLY A 435 -10.26 8.66 -16.80
N PRO A 436 -11.50 8.94 -17.26
CA PRO A 436 -12.43 7.91 -17.69
C PRO A 436 -11.86 7.11 -18.87
N GLU A 437 -12.20 5.81 -18.98
CA GLU A 437 -11.95 5.01 -20.19
C GLU A 437 -12.74 5.60 -21.37
N MET A 438 -12.16 6.60 -22.02
CA MET A 438 -12.77 7.36 -23.10
C MET A 438 -12.31 6.83 -24.45
N PHE A 439 -13.24 6.69 -25.40
CA PHE A 439 -12.97 6.26 -26.76
C PHE A 439 -13.43 7.35 -27.72
N ALA A 440 -12.56 7.85 -28.60
CA ALA A 440 -12.90 8.99 -29.46
C ALA A 440 -14.15 8.73 -30.31
N ILE A 441 -14.28 7.49 -30.80
CA ILE A 441 -15.34 7.07 -31.71
C ILE A 441 -16.76 7.19 -31.13
N GLN A 442 -16.93 7.19 -29.81
CA GLN A 442 -18.26 7.25 -29.19
C GLN A 442 -18.92 8.64 -29.27
N PHE A 443 -18.12 9.70 -29.46
CA PHE A 443 -18.60 11.09 -29.54
C PHE A 443 -18.86 11.57 -30.96
N LEU A 444 -18.42 10.79 -31.96
CA LEU A 444 -18.57 11.18 -33.37
C LEU A 444 -20.02 10.99 -33.84
N PRO A 445 -20.46 11.75 -34.86
CA PRO A 445 -21.75 11.52 -35.49
C PRO A 445 -21.81 10.16 -36.22
N GLU A 446 -23.03 9.62 -36.39
CA GLU A 446 -23.27 8.27 -36.93
C GLU A 446 -22.60 8.01 -38.29
N ASN A 447 -22.51 9.04 -39.14
CA ASN A 447 -21.86 8.95 -40.45
C ASN A 447 -20.35 8.64 -40.37
N LEU A 448 -19.66 9.09 -39.31
CA LEU A 448 -18.24 8.78 -39.09
C LEU A 448 -18.05 7.50 -38.28
N GLN A 449 -18.95 7.18 -37.35
CA GLN A 449 -18.97 5.87 -36.67
C GLN A 449 -19.19 4.70 -37.65
N THR A 450 -19.80 4.98 -38.80
CA THR A 450 -20.00 4.01 -39.90
C THR A 450 -18.99 4.16 -41.04
N ASN A 451 -18.09 5.15 -40.97
CA ASN A 451 -17.03 5.32 -41.94
C ASN A 451 -15.89 4.33 -41.66
N LYS A 452 -15.63 3.44 -42.61
CA LYS A 452 -14.64 2.37 -42.48
C LYS A 452 -13.21 2.88 -42.24
N GLU A 453 -12.81 4.01 -42.83
CA GLU A 453 -11.47 4.60 -42.65
C GLU A 453 -11.29 5.06 -41.20
N CYS A 454 -12.22 5.87 -40.68
CA CYS A 454 -12.20 6.35 -39.29
C CYS A 454 -12.23 5.20 -38.27
N VAL A 455 -13.04 4.18 -38.54
CA VAL A 455 -13.15 3.01 -37.67
C VAL A 455 -11.83 2.23 -37.66
N LEU A 456 -11.20 2.01 -38.83
CA LEU A 456 -9.92 1.31 -38.94
C LEU A 456 -8.79 2.05 -38.21
N ASP A 457 -8.76 3.38 -38.28
CA ASP A 457 -7.79 4.19 -37.55
C ASP A 457 -8.02 4.08 -36.05
N SER A 458 -9.26 4.24 -35.57
CA SER A 458 -9.58 4.17 -34.15
C SER A 458 -9.21 2.81 -33.54
N VAL A 459 -9.64 1.69 -34.15
CA VAL A 459 -9.27 0.35 -33.66
C VAL A 459 -7.78 0.06 -33.85
N GLY A 460 -7.12 0.72 -34.80
CA GLY A 460 -5.71 0.61 -35.06
C GLY A 460 -4.85 1.25 -33.97
N HIS A 461 -5.30 2.35 -33.39
CA HIS A 461 -4.68 2.99 -32.22
C HIS A 461 -5.07 2.28 -30.92
N ARG A 462 -6.37 2.00 -30.74
CA ARG A 462 -6.95 1.38 -29.54
C ARG A 462 -7.87 0.21 -29.90
N GLY A 463 -7.34 -1.01 -29.86
CA GLY A 463 -8.11 -2.21 -30.24
C GLY A 463 -9.40 -2.45 -29.44
N CYS A 464 -9.51 -1.95 -28.21
CA CYS A 464 -10.74 -2.02 -27.39
C CYS A 464 -11.87 -1.09 -27.88
N ALA A 465 -11.60 -0.13 -28.76
CA ALA A 465 -12.62 0.72 -29.37
C ALA A 465 -13.71 -0.09 -30.10
N LEU A 466 -13.38 -1.33 -30.52
CA LEU A 466 -14.31 -2.29 -31.10
C LEU A 466 -15.59 -2.49 -30.27
N GLN A 467 -15.56 -2.31 -28.95
CA GLN A 467 -16.74 -2.47 -28.09
C GLN A 467 -17.85 -1.45 -28.37
N HIS A 468 -17.48 -0.23 -28.78
CA HIS A 468 -18.40 0.89 -29.00
C HIS A 468 -18.91 1.00 -30.44
N LEU A 469 -18.39 0.18 -31.34
CA LEU A 469 -18.83 0.20 -32.75
C LEU A 469 -20.23 -0.39 -32.90
N VAL A 470 -20.94 0.07 -33.94
CA VAL A 470 -22.22 -0.51 -34.36
C VAL A 470 -22.05 -1.97 -34.83
N ASP A 471 -23.09 -2.78 -34.69
CA ASP A 471 -23.02 -4.23 -34.96
C ASP A 471 -22.58 -4.57 -36.39
N ALA A 472 -22.92 -3.72 -37.37
CA ALA A 472 -22.47 -3.87 -38.75
C ALA A 472 -20.93 -3.84 -38.88
N MET A 473 -20.24 -3.01 -38.10
CA MET A 473 -18.78 -2.89 -38.11
C MET A 473 -18.10 -4.04 -37.35
N LYS A 474 -18.76 -4.58 -36.33
CA LYS A 474 -18.32 -5.78 -35.58
C LYS A 474 -18.43 -7.08 -36.39
N LEU A 475 -19.06 -7.03 -37.57
CA LEU A 475 -19.15 -8.11 -38.56
C LEU A 475 -18.09 -8.00 -39.66
N ASP A 476 -17.42 -6.85 -39.81
CA ASP A 476 -16.37 -6.66 -40.81
C ASP A 476 -15.07 -7.31 -40.33
N LYS A 477 -14.57 -8.27 -41.13
CA LYS A 477 -13.37 -9.05 -40.81
C LYS A 477 -12.12 -8.18 -40.73
N GLU A 478 -11.98 -7.17 -41.58
CA GLU A 478 -10.80 -6.31 -41.64
C GLU A 478 -10.69 -5.44 -40.39
N ILE A 479 -11.80 -4.83 -39.98
CA ILE A 479 -11.90 -4.00 -38.77
C ILE A 479 -11.54 -4.83 -37.54
N VAL A 480 -12.17 -5.99 -37.39
CA VAL A 480 -11.90 -6.87 -36.24
C VAL A 480 -10.46 -7.38 -36.27
N THR A 481 -9.92 -7.74 -37.44
CA THR A 481 -8.53 -8.20 -37.57
C THR A 481 -7.54 -7.11 -37.16
N ARG A 482 -7.76 -5.85 -37.56
CA ARG A 482 -6.95 -4.70 -37.15
C ARG A 482 -7.02 -4.50 -35.63
N ALA A 483 -8.21 -4.58 -35.05
CA ALA A 483 -8.44 -4.44 -33.61
C ALA A 483 -7.71 -5.53 -32.79
N VAL A 484 -7.83 -6.80 -33.18
CA VAL A 484 -7.21 -7.92 -32.43
C VAL A 484 -5.69 -7.97 -32.58
N LYS A 485 -5.14 -7.51 -33.70
CA LYS A 485 -3.70 -7.36 -33.88
C LYS A 485 -3.11 -6.29 -32.95
N GLN A 486 -3.89 -5.27 -32.60
CA GLN A 486 -3.46 -4.26 -31.64
C GLN A 486 -3.73 -4.68 -30.18
N ASN A 487 -4.89 -5.28 -29.91
CA ASN A 487 -5.25 -5.82 -28.59
C ASN A 487 -5.99 -7.15 -28.74
N GLY A 488 -5.34 -8.28 -28.43
CA GLY A 488 -5.91 -9.61 -28.62
C GLY A 488 -7.20 -9.85 -27.84
N CYS A 489 -7.39 -9.17 -26.69
CA CYS A 489 -8.63 -9.26 -25.92
C CYS A 489 -9.83 -8.57 -26.59
N ALA A 490 -9.62 -7.75 -27.64
CA ALA A 490 -10.69 -7.14 -28.42
C ALA A 490 -11.62 -8.19 -29.06
N LEU A 491 -11.14 -9.43 -29.24
CA LEU A 491 -11.93 -10.55 -29.79
C LEU A 491 -13.25 -10.77 -29.04
N ARG A 492 -13.33 -10.43 -27.75
CA ARG A 492 -14.57 -10.54 -26.95
C ARG A 492 -15.75 -9.73 -27.51
N TYR A 493 -15.45 -8.65 -28.22
CA TYR A 493 -16.44 -7.72 -28.79
C TYR A 493 -16.80 -8.06 -30.24
N ALA A 494 -16.08 -8.98 -30.87
CA ALA A 494 -16.36 -9.43 -32.21
C ALA A 494 -17.67 -10.23 -32.28
N SER A 495 -18.33 -10.17 -33.44
CA SER A 495 -19.51 -10.98 -33.71
C SER A 495 -19.23 -12.48 -33.52
N ALA A 496 -20.26 -13.26 -33.17
CA ALA A 496 -20.12 -14.71 -32.98
C ALA A 496 -19.54 -15.43 -34.22
N LYS A 497 -19.83 -14.92 -35.42
CA LYS A 497 -19.28 -15.41 -36.69
C LYS A 497 -17.75 -15.26 -36.73
N LEU A 498 -17.23 -14.09 -36.38
CA LEU A 498 -15.78 -13.83 -36.42
C LEU A 498 -15.03 -14.44 -35.23
N ARG A 499 -15.70 -14.65 -34.09
CA ARG A 499 -15.16 -15.47 -32.99
C ARG A 499 -15.01 -16.95 -33.38
N GLY A 500 -15.66 -17.39 -34.46
CA GLY A 500 -15.46 -18.69 -35.10
C GLY A 500 -14.60 -18.66 -36.36
N ASP A 501 -14.03 -17.51 -36.74
CA ASP A 501 -13.10 -17.41 -37.87
C ASP A 501 -11.67 -17.70 -37.39
N GLY A 502 -11.07 -18.77 -37.92
CA GLY A 502 -9.76 -19.25 -37.48
C GLY A 502 -8.63 -18.25 -37.69
N GLU A 503 -8.69 -17.41 -38.73
CA GLU A 503 -7.64 -16.41 -39.02
C GLU A 503 -7.70 -15.25 -38.02
N VAL A 504 -8.89 -14.74 -37.74
CA VAL A 504 -9.09 -13.66 -36.77
C VAL A 504 -8.66 -14.11 -35.38
N VAL A 505 -9.07 -15.32 -34.98
CA VAL A 505 -8.73 -15.89 -33.68
C VAL A 505 -7.22 -16.16 -33.58
N PHE A 506 -6.59 -16.64 -34.66
CA PHE A 506 -5.13 -16.82 -34.69
C PHE A 506 -4.39 -15.51 -34.39
N TRP A 507 -4.72 -14.41 -35.07
CA TRP A 507 -4.08 -13.11 -34.81
C TRP A 507 -4.32 -12.61 -33.38
N ALA A 508 -5.54 -12.78 -32.85
CA ALA A 508 -5.87 -12.39 -31.48
C ALA A 508 -5.05 -13.16 -30.44
N VAL A 509 -4.95 -14.48 -30.63
CA VAL A 509 -4.25 -15.40 -29.73
C VAL A 509 -2.74 -15.22 -29.81
N GLN A 510 -2.20 -14.94 -30.99
CA GLN A 510 -0.78 -14.62 -31.17
C GLN A 510 -0.39 -13.36 -30.39
N GLN A 511 -1.22 -12.31 -30.45
CA GLN A 511 -1.01 -11.05 -29.72
C GLN A 511 -1.13 -11.27 -28.20
N ASN A 512 -2.15 -12.01 -27.75
CA ASN A 512 -2.36 -12.34 -26.35
C ASN A 512 -3.06 -13.71 -26.21
N GLY A 513 -2.32 -14.71 -25.70
CA GLY A 513 -2.83 -16.07 -25.53
C GLY A 513 -4.13 -16.19 -24.72
N PHE A 514 -4.47 -15.23 -23.85
CA PHE A 514 -5.75 -15.23 -23.13
C PHE A 514 -6.97 -14.93 -24.00
N ALA A 515 -6.77 -14.46 -25.24
CA ALA A 515 -7.86 -14.22 -26.19
C ALA A 515 -8.63 -15.50 -26.54
N ILE A 516 -8.02 -16.68 -26.38
CA ILE A 516 -8.64 -17.97 -26.69
C ILE A 516 -9.95 -18.22 -25.93
N GLN A 517 -10.12 -17.62 -24.75
CA GLN A 517 -11.36 -17.73 -23.96
C GLN A 517 -12.60 -17.18 -24.69
N PHE A 518 -12.39 -16.28 -25.67
CA PHE A 518 -13.46 -15.66 -26.45
C PHE A 518 -13.72 -16.38 -27.79
N ALA A 519 -12.84 -17.29 -28.20
CA ALA A 519 -13.01 -18.08 -29.43
C ALA A 519 -14.20 -19.04 -29.31
N SER A 520 -14.75 -19.46 -30.45
CA SER A 520 -15.81 -20.48 -30.48
C SER A 520 -15.33 -21.81 -29.87
N PRO A 521 -16.23 -22.65 -29.31
CA PRO A 521 -15.85 -23.93 -28.74
C PRO A 521 -15.09 -24.85 -29.70
N SER A 522 -15.37 -24.76 -31.01
CA SER A 522 -14.65 -25.51 -32.04
C SER A 522 -13.18 -25.08 -32.17
N LEU A 523 -12.89 -23.77 -32.09
CA LEU A 523 -11.52 -23.25 -32.19
C LEU A 523 -10.76 -23.36 -30.87
N GLN A 524 -11.44 -23.44 -29.73
CA GLN A 524 -10.81 -23.77 -28.43
C GLN A 524 -10.30 -25.23 -28.37
N GLN A 525 -10.68 -26.06 -29.34
CA GLN A 525 -10.18 -27.43 -29.53
C GLN A 525 -9.19 -27.54 -30.70
N ASP A 526 -9.06 -26.49 -31.52
CA ASP A 526 -8.17 -26.51 -32.67
C ASP A 526 -6.72 -26.54 -32.19
N LYS A 527 -6.01 -27.61 -32.57
CA LYS A 527 -4.67 -27.88 -32.09
C LYS A 527 -3.70 -26.73 -32.38
N TYR A 528 -3.76 -26.14 -33.57
CA TYR A 528 -2.83 -25.10 -33.99
C TYR A 528 -3.07 -23.79 -33.22
N ILE A 529 -4.35 -23.40 -33.06
CA ILE A 529 -4.72 -22.20 -32.29
C ILE A 529 -4.37 -22.38 -30.81
N VAL A 530 -4.67 -23.55 -30.24
CA VAL A 530 -4.38 -23.86 -28.84
C VAL A 530 -2.86 -23.84 -28.58
N GLU A 531 -2.07 -24.50 -29.42
CA GLU A 531 -0.60 -24.49 -29.30
C GLU A 531 -0.04 -23.07 -29.40
N THR A 532 -0.57 -22.23 -30.30
CA THR A 532 -0.21 -20.81 -30.42
C THR A 532 -0.57 -20.03 -29.15
N ALA A 533 -1.74 -20.31 -28.55
CA ALA A 533 -2.19 -19.63 -27.33
C ALA A 533 -1.27 -19.89 -26.14
N VAL A 534 -0.98 -21.16 -25.88
CA VAL A 534 -0.15 -21.57 -24.74
C VAL A 534 1.32 -21.18 -24.94
N SER A 535 1.79 -21.12 -26.20
CA SER A 535 3.15 -20.65 -26.52
C SER A 535 3.29 -19.13 -26.40
N SER A 536 2.22 -18.37 -26.64
CA SER A 536 2.18 -16.92 -26.38
C SER A 536 2.10 -16.64 -24.87
N ARG A 537 1.22 -17.35 -24.14
CA ARG A 537 1.05 -17.26 -22.68
C ARG A 537 0.70 -18.62 -22.08
N GLY A 538 1.58 -19.20 -21.25
CA GLY A 538 1.40 -20.54 -20.67
C GLY A 538 0.13 -20.70 -19.84
N TYR A 539 -0.28 -19.65 -19.12
CA TYR A 539 -1.52 -19.62 -18.34
C TYR A 539 -2.79 -19.73 -19.20
N ALA A 540 -2.70 -19.55 -20.52
CA ALA A 540 -3.82 -19.75 -21.44
C ALA A 540 -4.40 -21.17 -21.36
N LEU A 541 -3.61 -22.15 -20.87
CA LEU A 541 -4.06 -23.53 -20.62
C LEU A 541 -5.35 -23.61 -19.79
N LYS A 542 -5.58 -22.64 -18.88
CA LYS A 542 -6.81 -22.54 -18.09
C LYS A 542 -8.09 -22.41 -18.94
N PHE A 543 -7.99 -21.75 -20.09
CA PHE A 543 -9.11 -21.36 -20.94
C PHE A 543 -9.31 -22.26 -22.16
N VAL A 544 -8.39 -23.20 -22.38
CA VAL A 544 -8.46 -24.18 -23.48
C VAL A 544 -9.56 -25.21 -23.20
N HIS A 545 -10.18 -25.74 -24.26
CA HIS A 545 -11.17 -26.80 -24.11
C HIS A 545 -10.56 -28.06 -23.47
N LYS A 546 -11.33 -28.75 -22.62
CA LYS A 546 -10.88 -29.92 -21.84
C LYS A 546 -10.21 -31.00 -22.69
N GLN A 547 -10.66 -31.20 -23.92
CA GLN A 547 -10.07 -32.20 -24.83
C GLN A 547 -8.67 -31.82 -25.31
N ALA A 548 -8.44 -30.56 -25.70
CA ALA A 548 -7.12 -30.10 -26.13
C ALA A 548 -6.16 -29.96 -24.92
N ALA A 549 -6.67 -29.62 -23.74
CA ALA A 549 -5.90 -29.64 -22.49
C ALA A 549 -5.48 -31.06 -22.04
N ARG A 550 -6.00 -32.13 -22.68
CA ARG A 550 -5.54 -33.51 -22.51
C ARG A 550 -4.42 -33.92 -23.47
N GLU A 551 -3.97 -33.04 -24.34
CA GLU A 551 -2.84 -33.33 -25.23
C GLU A 551 -1.51 -33.01 -24.52
N LYS A 552 -0.65 -34.03 -24.38
CA LYS A 552 0.66 -33.90 -23.73
C LYS A 552 1.52 -32.77 -24.33
N ASN A 553 1.50 -32.60 -25.66
CA ASN A 553 2.27 -31.56 -26.34
C ASN A 553 1.80 -30.14 -26.00
N VAL A 554 0.49 -29.93 -25.85
CA VAL A 554 -0.10 -28.65 -25.45
C VAL A 554 0.33 -28.29 -24.02
N VAL A 555 0.25 -29.25 -23.10
CA VAL A 555 0.69 -29.04 -21.71
C VAL A 555 2.19 -28.78 -21.65
N LEU A 556 3.00 -29.53 -22.40
CA LEU A 556 4.45 -29.30 -22.51
C LEU A 556 4.79 -27.90 -23.04
N ALA A 557 4.09 -27.43 -24.07
CA ALA A 557 4.27 -26.08 -24.60
C ALA A 557 3.92 -25.02 -23.55
N ALA A 558 2.80 -25.20 -22.82
CA ALA A 558 2.37 -24.30 -21.76
C ALA A 558 3.40 -24.19 -20.61
N VAL A 559 3.89 -25.32 -20.08
CA VAL A 559 4.82 -25.33 -18.95
C VAL A 559 6.23 -24.86 -19.33
N ARG A 560 6.64 -25.05 -20.60
CA ARG A 560 7.91 -24.51 -21.11
C ARG A 560 7.86 -22.99 -21.26
N GLN A 561 6.67 -22.43 -21.50
CA GLN A 561 6.46 -20.98 -21.55
C GLN A 561 6.37 -20.38 -20.14
N ASP A 562 5.54 -20.94 -19.26
CA ASP A 562 5.43 -20.60 -17.83
C ASP A 562 5.20 -21.86 -16.99
N GLY A 563 6.17 -22.25 -16.17
CA GLY A 563 6.15 -23.48 -15.37
C GLY A 563 5.00 -23.54 -14.38
N ARG A 564 4.46 -22.40 -13.94
CA ARG A 564 3.27 -22.38 -13.04
C ARG A 564 1.98 -22.73 -13.76
N ALA A 565 1.98 -22.81 -15.10
CA ALA A 565 0.86 -23.33 -15.87
C ALA A 565 0.51 -24.79 -15.49
N LEU A 566 1.44 -25.53 -14.89
CA LEU A 566 1.22 -26.89 -14.37
C LEU A 566 -0.01 -26.98 -13.44
N LYS A 567 -0.31 -25.90 -12.70
CA LYS A 567 -1.51 -25.79 -11.85
C LYS A 567 -2.82 -26.07 -12.59
N PHE A 568 -2.90 -25.73 -13.88
CA PHE A 568 -4.10 -25.89 -14.69
C PHE A 568 -4.12 -27.19 -15.50
N ALA A 569 -3.01 -27.95 -15.51
CA ALA A 569 -2.97 -29.25 -16.14
C ALA A 569 -3.85 -30.26 -15.38
N PHE A 570 -4.38 -31.26 -16.09
CA PHE A 570 -5.07 -32.37 -15.44
C PHE A 570 -4.14 -33.14 -14.50
N LYS A 571 -4.71 -33.78 -13.48
CA LYS A 571 -3.97 -34.54 -12.48
C LYS A 571 -2.98 -35.54 -13.11
N GLU A 572 -3.38 -36.23 -14.17
CA GLU A 572 -2.51 -37.15 -14.93
C GLU A 572 -1.18 -36.53 -15.40
N PHE A 573 -1.15 -35.24 -15.72
CA PHE A 573 0.07 -34.52 -16.14
C PHE A 573 0.82 -33.86 -14.99
N GLN A 574 0.16 -33.57 -13.87
CA GLN A 574 0.81 -33.19 -12.61
C GLN A 574 1.59 -34.37 -12.00
N GLU A 575 1.26 -35.59 -12.45
CA GLU A 575 1.89 -36.86 -12.09
C GLU A 575 2.81 -37.42 -13.20
N ASP A 576 2.92 -36.74 -14.35
CA ASP A 576 3.88 -37.08 -15.41
C ASP A 576 5.23 -36.42 -15.09
N LYS A 577 6.22 -37.25 -14.74
CA LYS A 577 7.57 -36.79 -14.36
C LYS A 577 8.26 -35.95 -15.44
N GLU A 578 8.03 -36.21 -16.72
CA GLU A 578 8.65 -35.44 -17.82
C GLU A 578 8.11 -34.00 -17.85
N ILE A 579 6.78 -33.85 -17.72
CA ILE A 579 6.12 -32.54 -17.73
C ILE A 579 6.49 -31.76 -16.47
N VAL A 580 6.49 -32.42 -15.31
CA VAL A 580 6.87 -31.81 -14.04
C VAL A 580 8.32 -31.33 -14.08
N LEU A 581 9.26 -32.15 -14.59
CA LEU A 581 10.65 -31.74 -14.75
C LEU A 581 10.80 -30.54 -15.70
N ALA A 582 10.02 -30.47 -16.79
CA ALA A 582 10.01 -29.31 -17.67
C ALA A 582 9.48 -28.05 -16.95
N ALA A 583 8.43 -28.18 -16.13
CA ALA A 583 7.84 -27.08 -15.38
C ALA A 583 8.78 -26.52 -14.30
N VAL A 584 9.37 -27.39 -13.46
CA VAL A 584 10.25 -26.95 -12.36
C VAL A 584 11.58 -26.38 -12.84
N ARG A 585 12.08 -26.84 -14.00
CA ARG A 585 13.27 -26.27 -14.65
C ARG A 585 13.02 -24.89 -15.23
N GLN A 586 11.78 -24.59 -15.61
CA GLN A 586 11.38 -23.25 -16.07
C GLN A 586 11.14 -22.33 -14.86
N ASN A 587 10.42 -22.80 -13.84
CA ASN A 587 10.16 -22.07 -12.59
C ASN A 587 10.02 -23.03 -11.41
N GLY A 588 10.96 -22.96 -10.46
CA GLY A 588 11.01 -23.84 -9.28
C GLY A 588 9.76 -23.81 -8.40
N GLU A 589 8.96 -22.73 -8.41
CA GLU A 589 7.70 -22.66 -7.67
C GLU A 589 6.64 -23.65 -8.19
N ALA A 590 6.81 -24.19 -9.40
CA ALA A 590 5.92 -25.21 -9.95
C ALA A 590 5.88 -26.49 -9.09
N LEU A 591 6.89 -26.73 -8.24
CA LEU A 591 6.93 -27.84 -7.29
C LEU A 591 5.70 -27.91 -6.37
N GLN A 592 5.06 -26.76 -6.09
CA GLN A 592 3.87 -26.71 -5.24
C GLN A 592 2.66 -27.45 -5.85
N PHE A 593 2.62 -27.62 -7.17
CA PHE A 593 1.48 -28.16 -7.94
C PHE A 593 1.61 -29.65 -8.29
N THR A 594 2.65 -30.34 -7.83
CA THR A 594 2.88 -31.76 -8.12
C THR A 594 2.96 -32.60 -6.85
N GLN A 595 2.76 -33.91 -6.99
CA GLN A 595 2.97 -34.90 -5.94
C GLN A 595 4.45 -35.31 -5.77
N PHE A 596 5.34 -34.96 -6.70
CA PHE A 596 6.77 -35.33 -6.67
C PHE A 596 7.60 -34.50 -5.67
N LYS A 597 7.00 -34.16 -4.52
CA LYS A 597 7.64 -33.41 -3.42
C LYS A 597 8.67 -34.25 -2.66
N GLU A 598 8.62 -35.57 -2.81
CA GLU A 598 9.55 -36.56 -2.25
C GLU A 598 10.57 -37.04 -3.29
N ASP A 599 10.36 -36.78 -4.59
CA ASP A 599 11.30 -37.20 -5.64
C ASP A 599 12.51 -36.26 -5.62
N ARG A 600 13.64 -36.81 -5.16
CA ARG A 600 14.90 -36.09 -5.02
C ARG A 600 15.36 -35.41 -6.32
N GLU A 601 15.14 -36.01 -7.49
CA GLU A 601 15.55 -35.44 -8.77
C GLU A 601 14.72 -34.19 -9.10
N VAL A 602 13.40 -34.27 -8.90
CA VAL A 602 12.47 -33.16 -9.17
C VAL A 602 12.71 -32.00 -8.21
N VAL A 603 12.87 -32.29 -6.91
CA VAL A 603 13.12 -31.27 -5.89
C VAL A 603 14.47 -30.59 -6.12
N LEU A 604 15.53 -31.34 -6.43
CA LEU A 604 16.84 -30.75 -6.75
C LEU A 604 16.74 -29.80 -7.96
N ALA A 605 16.07 -30.23 -9.03
CA ALA A 605 15.86 -29.38 -10.19
C ALA A 605 15.06 -28.10 -9.87
N ALA A 606 14.09 -28.17 -8.94
CA ALA A 606 13.31 -27.01 -8.50
C ALA A 606 14.10 -26.03 -7.63
N VAL A 607 14.91 -26.52 -6.68
CA VAL A 607 15.70 -25.65 -5.78
C VAL A 607 16.94 -25.06 -6.47
N GLU A 608 17.46 -25.72 -7.49
CA GLU A 608 18.53 -25.18 -8.35
C GLU A 608 18.07 -23.97 -9.16
N THR A 609 16.79 -23.93 -9.57
CA THR A 609 16.20 -22.80 -10.31
C THR A 609 15.68 -21.71 -9.38
N ASN A 610 15.04 -22.07 -8.27
CA ASN A 610 14.60 -21.14 -7.23
C ASN A 610 14.77 -21.77 -5.84
N GLY A 611 15.74 -21.30 -5.06
CA GLY A 611 16.03 -21.84 -3.72
C GLY A 611 14.85 -21.80 -2.75
N MET A 612 13.89 -20.90 -2.94
CA MET A 612 12.67 -20.83 -2.13
C MET A 612 11.70 -22.00 -2.38
N ALA A 613 11.87 -22.75 -3.47
CA ALA A 613 11.06 -23.93 -3.76
C ALA A 613 11.18 -25.03 -2.69
N LEU A 614 12.23 -25.00 -1.85
CA LEU A 614 12.43 -25.91 -0.73
C LEU A 614 11.24 -25.91 0.25
N GLU A 615 10.51 -24.80 0.35
CA GLU A 615 9.28 -24.70 1.14
C GLU A 615 8.24 -25.78 0.78
N TYR A 616 8.19 -26.17 -0.50
CA TYR A 616 7.21 -27.13 -1.01
C TYR A 616 7.71 -28.58 -0.99
N ALA A 617 8.98 -28.82 -0.69
CA ALA A 617 9.55 -30.16 -0.59
C ALA A 617 8.99 -30.94 0.62
N SER A 618 9.09 -32.26 0.60
CA SER A 618 8.66 -33.08 1.74
C SER A 618 9.53 -32.83 2.97
N PRO A 619 9.03 -33.10 4.20
CA PRO A 619 9.81 -32.96 5.43
C PRO A 619 11.13 -33.75 5.41
N GLU A 620 11.18 -34.89 4.72
CA GLU A 620 12.37 -35.72 4.55
C GLU A 620 13.45 -34.97 3.75
N LEU A 621 13.08 -34.33 2.65
CA LEU A 621 14.01 -33.56 1.81
C LEU A 621 14.34 -32.18 2.41
N GLN A 622 13.43 -31.58 3.18
CA GLN A 622 13.76 -30.41 4.03
C GLN A 622 14.73 -30.77 5.16
N ASN A 623 14.89 -32.06 5.46
CA ASN A 623 15.88 -32.59 6.39
C ASN A 623 17.10 -33.23 5.68
N ASP A 624 17.15 -33.22 4.35
CA ASP A 624 18.28 -33.70 3.56
C ASP A 624 19.32 -32.60 3.39
N ALA A 625 20.50 -32.79 3.97
CA ALA A 625 21.56 -31.77 3.96
C ALA A 625 21.97 -31.36 2.53
N HIS A 626 21.97 -32.28 1.57
CA HIS A 626 22.39 -31.99 0.19
C HIS A 626 21.34 -31.15 -0.55
N ALA A 627 20.06 -31.49 -0.44
CA ALA A 627 18.96 -30.73 -1.03
C ALA A 627 18.87 -29.32 -0.44
N VAL A 628 19.01 -29.19 0.89
CA VAL A 628 18.99 -27.91 1.58
C VAL A 628 20.21 -27.05 1.21
N LEU A 629 21.41 -27.63 1.12
CA LEU A 629 22.59 -26.89 0.64
C LEU A 629 22.44 -26.41 -0.80
N ALA A 630 21.88 -27.22 -1.70
CA ALA A 630 21.59 -26.81 -3.07
C ALA A 630 20.63 -25.59 -3.11
N ALA A 631 19.57 -25.61 -2.30
CA ALA A 631 18.63 -24.49 -2.17
C ALA A 631 19.30 -23.22 -1.62
N ILE A 632 20.12 -23.35 -0.58
CA ILE A 632 20.84 -22.26 0.08
C ILE A 632 21.87 -21.62 -0.86
N ARG A 633 22.53 -22.42 -1.71
CA ARG A 633 23.48 -21.92 -2.72
C ARG A 633 22.79 -21.01 -3.75
N ASN A 634 21.55 -21.32 -4.13
CA ASN A 634 20.76 -20.47 -5.01
C ASN A 634 20.20 -19.24 -4.25
N ASN A 635 19.58 -19.46 -3.08
CA ASN A 635 19.05 -18.39 -2.23
C ASN A 635 19.25 -18.72 -0.73
N GLY A 636 20.11 -17.95 -0.06
CA GLY A 636 20.45 -18.17 1.35
C GLY A 636 19.25 -18.11 2.31
N VAL A 637 18.19 -17.38 1.97
CA VAL A 637 16.98 -17.29 2.81
C VAL A 637 16.24 -18.64 2.89
N ALA A 638 16.49 -19.57 1.95
CA ALA A 638 15.91 -20.90 1.92
C ALA A 638 16.19 -21.72 3.20
N LEU A 639 17.27 -21.41 3.94
CA LEU A 639 17.60 -22.04 5.22
C LEU A 639 16.43 -22.00 6.23
N LYS A 640 15.56 -20.99 6.15
CA LYS A 640 14.38 -20.89 7.04
C LYS A 640 13.39 -22.05 6.88
N HIS A 641 13.36 -22.68 5.70
CA HIS A 641 12.50 -23.82 5.36
C HIS A 641 13.16 -25.17 5.62
N ALA A 642 14.45 -25.19 6.01
CA ALA A 642 15.10 -26.40 6.44
C ALA A 642 14.49 -26.92 7.76
N SER A 643 14.62 -28.22 8.00
CA SER A 643 14.14 -28.84 9.23
C SER A 643 14.76 -28.18 10.48
N LYS A 644 14.02 -28.20 11.59
CA LYS A 644 14.55 -27.74 12.89
C LYS A 644 15.86 -28.46 13.25
N ARG A 645 15.99 -29.74 12.90
CA ARG A 645 17.20 -30.53 13.14
C ARG A 645 18.42 -29.94 12.44
N LEU A 646 18.32 -29.64 11.13
CA LEU A 646 19.44 -29.05 10.38
C LEU A 646 19.73 -27.61 10.83
N ARG A 647 18.69 -26.83 11.16
CA ARG A 647 18.85 -25.48 11.72
C ARG A 647 19.49 -25.44 13.11
N CYS A 648 19.39 -26.52 13.88
CA CYS A 648 20.05 -26.70 15.18
C CYS A 648 21.44 -27.37 15.05
N ASP A 649 21.81 -27.86 13.86
CA ASP A 649 23.08 -28.54 13.65
C ASP A 649 24.19 -27.51 13.41
N ARG A 650 25.08 -27.40 14.41
CA ARG A 650 26.21 -26.48 14.41
C ARG A 650 27.16 -26.69 13.22
N ASN A 651 27.37 -27.94 12.81
CA ASN A 651 28.27 -28.25 11.70
C ASN A 651 27.61 -27.92 10.37
N PHE A 652 26.33 -28.29 10.21
CA PHE A 652 25.59 -27.98 8.99
C PHE A 652 25.49 -26.48 8.73
N VAL A 653 25.10 -25.69 9.74
CA VAL A 653 25.01 -24.23 9.60
C VAL A 653 26.39 -23.62 9.30
N LEU A 654 27.45 -24.13 9.92
CA LEU A 654 28.81 -23.67 9.63
C LEU A 654 29.25 -24.02 8.20
N ASP A 655 28.90 -25.20 7.70
CA ASP A 655 29.20 -25.61 6.32
C ASP A 655 28.37 -24.82 5.30
N ALA A 656 27.09 -24.55 5.58
CA ALA A 656 26.26 -23.65 4.78
C ALA A 656 26.85 -22.24 4.69
N VAL A 657 27.37 -21.72 5.82
CA VAL A 657 28.07 -20.43 5.87
C VAL A 657 29.40 -20.47 5.11
N ARG A 658 30.16 -21.56 5.18
CA ARG A 658 31.41 -21.73 4.41
C ARG A 658 31.18 -21.78 2.91
N GLU A 659 30.12 -22.47 2.47
CA GLU A 659 29.80 -22.61 1.06
C GLU A 659 29.23 -21.32 0.45
N THR A 660 28.36 -20.62 1.18
CA THR A 660 27.74 -19.37 0.69
C THR A 660 28.54 -18.11 0.98
N ARG A 661 29.46 -18.17 1.96
CA ARG A 661 30.17 -17.05 2.57
C ARG A 661 29.24 -16.02 3.24
N ALA A 662 28.03 -16.42 3.62
CA ALA A 662 27.02 -15.53 4.19
C ALA A 662 26.86 -15.73 5.71
N SER A 663 27.57 -14.94 6.52
CA SER A 663 27.49 -15.02 7.99
C SER A 663 26.11 -14.66 8.56
N TRP A 664 25.29 -13.89 7.82
CA TRP A 664 23.92 -13.54 8.22
C TRP A 664 22.96 -14.73 8.24
N LEU A 665 23.30 -15.87 7.60
CA LEU A 665 22.51 -17.11 7.67
C LEU A 665 22.32 -17.62 9.09
N VAL A 666 23.25 -17.30 10.01
CA VAL A 666 23.16 -17.66 11.43
C VAL A 666 21.90 -17.06 12.08
N LYS A 667 21.37 -15.94 11.57
CA LYS A 667 20.10 -15.37 12.03
C LYS A 667 18.88 -16.22 11.68
N LEU A 668 18.99 -17.10 10.68
CA LEU A 668 17.94 -18.03 10.26
C LEU A 668 18.10 -19.43 10.88
N ALA A 669 19.18 -19.66 11.64
CA ALA A 669 19.39 -20.87 12.42
C ALA A 669 18.39 -20.95 13.59
N ALA A 670 18.48 -21.97 14.42
CA ALA A 670 17.66 -22.02 15.64
C ALA A 670 18.11 -20.97 16.67
N ASP A 671 17.16 -20.46 17.46
CA ASP A 671 17.36 -19.33 18.38
C ASP A 671 18.57 -19.55 19.30
N ASN A 672 18.76 -20.78 19.77
CA ASN A 672 19.88 -21.19 20.62
C ASN A 672 21.26 -21.05 19.96
N LEU A 673 21.37 -21.27 18.64
CA LEU A 673 22.62 -21.07 17.90
C LEU A 673 22.81 -19.60 17.51
N SER A 674 21.72 -18.90 17.19
CA SER A 674 21.78 -17.48 16.83
C SER A 674 22.13 -16.56 18.02
N ALA A 675 21.83 -17.01 19.25
CA ALA A 675 22.17 -16.32 20.49
C ALA A 675 23.52 -16.75 21.09
N ASP A 676 24.16 -17.82 20.58
CA ASP A 676 25.50 -18.23 21.00
C ASP A 676 26.55 -17.33 20.33
N GLU A 677 27.00 -16.31 21.05
CA GLU A 677 27.98 -15.33 20.58
C GLU A 677 29.27 -15.99 20.06
N ALA A 678 29.75 -17.05 20.72
CA ALA A 678 30.95 -17.77 20.29
C ALA A 678 30.73 -18.54 18.99
N PHE A 679 29.52 -19.06 18.77
CA PHE A 679 29.17 -19.67 17.49
C PHE A 679 29.01 -18.64 16.38
N VAL A 680 28.32 -17.53 16.65
CA VAL A 680 28.15 -16.41 15.72
C VAL A 680 29.52 -15.92 15.24
N GLN A 681 30.48 -15.74 16.16
CA GLN A 681 31.84 -15.33 15.84
C GLN A 681 32.57 -16.36 14.97
N LYS A 682 32.47 -17.65 15.30
CA LYS A 682 33.03 -18.74 14.48
C LYS A 682 32.45 -18.78 13.06
N CYS A 683 31.15 -18.49 12.91
CA CYS A 683 30.52 -18.38 11.59
C CYS A 683 30.98 -17.13 10.83
N GLN A 684 31.21 -16.01 11.51
CA GLN A 684 31.80 -14.81 10.91
C GLN A 684 33.22 -15.09 10.39
N GLU A 685 34.07 -15.74 11.19
CA GLU A 685 35.42 -16.17 10.79
C GLU A 685 35.37 -17.14 9.59
N ALA A 686 34.44 -18.10 9.60
CA ALA A 686 34.29 -19.08 8.52
C ALA A 686 33.74 -18.46 7.21
N ALA A 687 32.93 -17.40 7.31
CA ALA A 687 32.51 -16.62 6.15
C ALA A 687 33.68 -15.80 5.55
N GLY A 688 34.66 -15.42 6.37
CA GLY A 688 35.85 -14.64 5.98
C GLY A 688 35.61 -13.13 5.93
N ASN A 689 36.70 -12.33 5.99
CA ASN A 689 36.64 -10.85 5.99
C ASN A 689 36.40 -10.26 4.59
N GLY A 690 35.26 -10.61 3.98
CA GLY A 690 34.81 -10.07 2.69
C GLY A 690 33.38 -9.57 2.78
N LEU A 691 33.14 -8.33 2.35
CA LEU A 691 31.80 -7.74 2.27
C LEU A 691 31.01 -8.39 1.13
N ILE A 692 30.05 -9.25 1.47
CA ILE A 692 29.01 -9.69 0.53
C ILE A 692 27.74 -8.92 0.86
N PHE A 693 27.42 -7.91 0.04
CA PHE A 693 26.13 -7.24 0.06
C PHE A 693 25.09 -8.08 -0.69
N THR A 694 23.94 -8.35 -0.07
CA THR A 694 22.82 -9.13 -0.68
C THR A 694 21.59 -8.28 -0.97
N TYR A 695 21.72 -6.96 -1.05
CA TYR A 695 20.58 -6.09 -1.33
C TYR A 695 20.66 -5.47 -2.73
N TYR A 696 20.55 -6.30 -3.77
CA TYR A 696 20.15 -5.88 -5.12
C TYR A 696 19.44 -7.03 -5.86
N HIS A 697 18.38 -6.70 -6.57
CA HIS A 697 17.51 -7.62 -7.34
C HIS A 697 18.12 -8.05 -8.71
N SER A 698 19.45 -8.12 -8.83
CA SER A 698 20.14 -8.52 -10.07
C SER A 698 21.12 -9.66 -9.75
N TYR A 699 20.59 -10.89 -9.69
CA TYR A 699 21.25 -12.05 -9.11
C TYR A 699 22.15 -12.84 -10.09
N ASP A 700 22.00 -12.67 -11.40
CA ASP A 700 22.57 -13.64 -12.37
C ASP A 700 24.07 -13.44 -12.63
N CYS A 701 24.55 -12.18 -12.71
CA CYS A 701 25.94 -11.90 -13.10
C CYS A 701 26.95 -12.24 -11.97
N PHE A 702 26.57 -11.99 -10.71
CA PHE A 702 27.41 -12.27 -9.55
C PHE A 702 27.46 -13.77 -9.21
N GLN A 703 26.37 -14.50 -9.47
CA GLN A 703 26.32 -15.96 -9.32
C GLN A 703 27.20 -16.65 -10.36
N ASP A 704 27.23 -16.18 -11.61
CA ASP A 704 28.08 -16.78 -12.65
C ASP A 704 29.58 -16.58 -12.39
N MET A 705 30.02 -15.44 -11.83
CA MET A 705 31.44 -15.24 -11.53
C MET A 705 31.97 -16.12 -10.39
N ARG A 706 31.17 -16.33 -9.33
CA ARG A 706 31.54 -17.24 -8.23
C ARG A 706 31.68 -18.69 -8.69
N ARG A 707 31.00 -19.07 -9.77
CA ARG A 707 31.11 -20.42 -10.36
C ARG A 707 32.43 -20.67 -11.06
N TYR A 708 33.13 -19.64 -11.56
CA TYR A 708 34.28 -19.82 -12.46
C TYR A 708 35.60 -19.17 -12.01
N LEU A 709 35.59 -18.24 -11.03
CA LEU A 709 36.79 -17.54 -10.57
C LEU A 709 36.84 -17.43 -9.03
N LYS A 710 38.04 -17.53 -8.45
CA LYS A 710 38.30 -17.29 -7.01
C LYS A 710 38.32 -15.78 -6.75
N THR A 711 37.13 -15.18 -6.60
CA THR A 711 36.93 -13.72 -6.57
C THR A 711 36.69 -13.20 -5.14
N SER A 712 37.17 -11.98 -4.86
CA SER A 712 36.83 -11.19 -3.67
C SER A 712 36.19 -9.88 -4.09
N GLY A 713 35.04 -9.54 -3.50
CA GLY A 713 34.29 -8.32 -3.80
C GLY A 713 34.63 -7.21 -2.80
N ALA A 714 34.97 -6.04 -3.31
CA ALA A 714 34.98 -4.80 -2.54
C ALA A 714 33.82 -3.92 -3.01
N SER A 715 32.99 -3.47 -2.06
CA SER A 715 31.89 -2.53 -2.28
C SER A 715 32.04 -1.36 -1.33
N ILE A 716 31.75 -0.17 -1.84
CA ILE A 716 31.71 1.10 -1.10
C ILE A 716 30.28 1.28 -0.58
N PRO A 717 30.06 1.86 0.62
CA PRO A 717 28.72 1.95 1.17
C PRO A 717 27.80 2.81 0.30
N GLY A 718 26.70 2.21 -0.17
CA GLY A 718 25.52 2.90 -0.69
C GLY A 718 24.28 2.56 0.14
N GLY A 719 23.26 3.44 0.10
CA GLY A 719 21.99 3.32 0.86
C GLY A 719 21.99 4.10 2.19
N ASN A 720 21.02 3.84 3.07
CA ASN A 720 20.78 4.61 4.31
C ASN A 720 22.02 4.86 5.19
N ALA A 721 23.04 4.00 5.15
CA ALA A 721 24.31 4.22 5.87
C ALA A 721 25.12 5.39 5.26
N TYR A 722 25.08 5.54 3.93
CA TYR A 722 25.63 6.69 3.22
C TYR A 722 24.80 7.95 3.49
N ASP A 723 23.47 7.86 3.51
CA ASP A 723 22.59 9.00 3.81
C ASP A 723 22.78 9.52 5.24
N LEU A 724 23.03 8.64 6.21
CA LEU A 724 23.37 9.02 7.59
C LEU A 724 24.74 9.72 7.69
N VAL A 725 25.73 9.26 6.91
CA VAL A 725 27.06 9.88 6.85
C VAL A 725 27.00 11.23 6.13
N ILE A 726 26.25 11.33 5.03
CA ILE A 726 26.09 12.54 4.23
C ILE A 726 25.18 13.57 4.92
N ALA A 727 24.13 13.15 5.62
CA ALA A 727 23.31 14.05 6.44
C ALA A 727 24.15 14.70 7.55
N LYS A 728 25.04 13.94 8.19
CA LYS A 728 26.01 14.48 9.17
C LYS A 728 27.09 15.38 8.55
N LEU A 729 27.56 15.08 7.34
CA LEU A 729 28.53 15.92 6.61
C LEU A 729 27.93 17.25 6.11
N ARG A 730 26.61 17.33 5.93
CA ARG A 730 25.91 18.52 5.41
C ARG A 730 25.68 19.62 6.45
N GLU A 731 25.76 19.30 7.74
CA GLU A 731 25.51 20.28 8.81
C GLU A 731 26.72 21.20 9.09
N ASP A 732 27.95 20.82 8.70
CA ASP A 732 29.16 21.62 8.95
C ASP A 732 30.04 21.75 7.69
N GLN A 733 30.34 22.99 7.30
CA GLN A 733 31.25 23.31 6.20
C GLN A 733 32.69 22.84 6.54
N GLY A 734 33.13 21.76 5.89
CA GLY A 734 34.51 21.25 5.97
C GLY A 734 34.71 20.11 6.98
N SER A 735 34.07 18.96 6.76
CA SER A 735 33.97 17.89 7.76
C SER A 735 34.65 16.57 7.36
N ALA A 736 35.27 15.91 8.35
CA ALA A 736 35.95 14.61 8.28
C ALA A 736 35.08 13.51 8.92
N ALA A 737 34.85 12.38 8.24
CA ALA A 737 33.99 11.28 8.69
C ALA A 737 34.77 10.13 9.33
N THR A 738 34.25 9.58 10.44
CA THR A 738 34.71 8.33 11.03
C THR A 738 33.78 7.20 10.60
N VAL A 739 34.36 6.15 9.99
CA VAL A 739 33.66 4.96 9.52
C VAL A 739 34.36 3.71 10.04
N TRP A 740 33.64 2.61 10.18
CA TRP A 740 34.21 1.32 10.55
C TRP A 740 34.57 0.52 9.30
N PHE A 741 35.81 0.01 9.23
CA PHE A 741 36.25 -0.92 8.19
C PHE A 741 36.90 -2.13 8.88
N ASP A 742 36.41 -3.34 8.61
CA ASP A 742 36.87 -4.60 9.23
C ASP A 742 36.92 -4.59 10.77
N GLY A 743 35.95 -3.93 11.41
CA GLY A 743 35.91 -3.81 12.88
C GLY A 743 36.96 -2.86 13.47
N ILE A 744 37.63 -2.06 12.63
CA ILE A 744 38.61 -1.05 13.03
C ILE A 744 38.04 0.34 12.68
N PRO A 745 38.12 1.33 13.59
CA PRO A 745 37.74 2.71 13.29
C PRO A 745 38.75 3.35 12.34
N VAL A 746 38.28 3.84 11.19
CA VAL A 746 39.09 4.49 10.15
C VAL A 746 38.55 5.88 9.82
N PHE A 747 39.43 6.79 9.39
CA PHE A 747 39.12 8.22 9.18
C PHE A 747 39.22 8.64 7.71
N GLY A 748 38.32 9.51 7.26
CA GLY A 748 38.38 10.18 5.96
C GLY A 748 38.35 11.71 6.11
N ILE A 749 39.21 12.44 5.38
CA ILE A 749 39.31 13.91 5.42
C ILE A 749 38.88 14.48 4.06
N SER A 750 37.97 15.46 4.05
CA SER A 750 37.72 16.34 2.91
C SER A 750 38.75 17.48 2.92
N ALA A 751 39.38 17.78 1.78
CA ALA A 751 40.20 18.99 1.64
C ALA A 751 39.31 20.21 1.33
N ASP A 752 39.76 21.40 1.76
CA ASP A 752 39.03 22.69 1.79
C ASP A 752 38.51 23.26 0.46
N SER A 753 38.66 22.54 -0.66
CA SER A 753 38.21 22.97 -1.99
C SER A 753 37.09 22.11 -2.59
N GLY A 754 36.56 21.13 -1.85
CA GLY A 754 35.54 20.20 -2.36
C GLY A 754 36.04 19.25 -3.46
N CYS A 755 37.34 19.30 -3.79
CA CYS A 755 38.01 18.32 -4.65
C CYS A 755 38.88 17.39 -3.80
N TRP A 756 38.68 16.07 -3.94
CA TRP A 756 39.59 15.07 -3.38
C TRP A 756 40.94 15.15 -4.09
N LEU A 757 41.91 15.83 -3.48
CA LEU A 757 43.31 15.74 -3.86
C LEU A 757 44.04 14.89 -2.82
N HIS A 758 44.50 13.69 -3.18
CA HIS A 758 45.93 13.58 -3.50
C HIS A 758 46.34 12.28 -4.24
N PRO A 759 47.29 12.41 -5.20
CA PRO A 759 48.03 11.34 -5.87
C PRO A 759 49.38 11.03 -5.19
N SER A 760 49.56 9.85 -4.59
CA SER A 760 50.85 9.12 -4.46
C SER A 760 50.67 7.95 -3.47
N GLU A 761 51.53 6.95 -3.58
CA GLU A 761 51.70 5.96 -2.51
C GLU A 761 51.95 6.70 -1.18
N GLU A 762 51.27 6.26 -0.12
CA GLU A 762 51.29 6.88 1.21
C GLU A 762 50.67 8.30 1.27
N CYS A 763 49.44 8.41 1.77
CA CYS A 763 48.88 9.72 2.14
C CYS A 763 49.64 10.43 3.28
N GLY A 764 50.75 9.84 3.77
CA GLY A 764 51.53 10.24 4.94
C GLY A 764 50.79 10.08 6.27
N ARG A 765 49.56 9.55 6.25
CA ARG A 765 48.63 9.51 7.39
C ARG A 765 48.15 8.09 7.67
N ASP A 766 49.10 7.16 7.83
CA ASP A 766 48.80 5.80 8.31
C ASP A 766 48.18 5.80 9.72
N ASN A 767 48.28 6.93 10.44
CA ASN A 767 47.81 7.10 11.80
C ASN A 767 47.45 8.57 12.07
N VAL A 768 46.18 8.93 11.88
CA VAL A 768 45.66 10.25 12.21
C VAL A 768 45.48 10.35 13.72
N GLU A 769 46.16 11.29 14.37
CA GLU A 769 46.01 11.55 15.82
C GLU A 769 44.73 12.35 16.09
N VAL A 770 44.03 11.98 17.18
CA VAL A 770 42.85 12.71 17.65
C VAL A 770 43.24 14.09 18.19
N PRO A 771 42.74 15.21 17.62
CA PRO A 771 43.14 16.56 18.01
C PRO A 771 42.57 16.98 19.39
N PRO A 772 43.19 17.97 20.06
CA PRO A 772 42.70 18.52 21.33
C PRO A 772 41.28 19.11 21.20
N LYS A 773 40.47 19.06 22.27
CA LYS A 773 39.05 19.46 22.27
C LYS A 773 38.74 20.83 21.64
N HIS A 774 39.67 21.78 21.67
CA HIS A 774 39.50 23.13 21.14
C HIS A 774 39.73 23.22 19.62
N ASP A 775 40.57 22.35 19.08
CA ASP A 775 40.86 22.22 17.63
C ASP A 775 40.07 21.06 16.99
N ARG A 776 39.20 20.44 17.79
CA ARG A 776 38.48 19.23 17.44
C ARG A 776 37.20 19.57 16.66
N HIS A 777 37.15 19.17 15.40
CA HIS A 777 35.94 19.24 14.57
C HIS A 777 34.76 18.50 15.26
N PRO A 778 33.52 19.02 15.23
CA PRO A 778 32.36 18.48 15.97
C PRO A 778 32.14 16.96 15.87
N MET A 779 32.42 16.36 14.70
CA MET A 779 32.26 14.92 14.49
C MET A 779 33.19 14.01 15.33
N TRP A 780 34.34 14.49 15.80
CA TRP A 780 35.18 13.77 16.78
C TRP A 780 34.56 13.71 18.19
N ASN A 781 33.51 14.49 18.46
CA ASN A 781 32.75 14.44 19.71
C ASN A 781 31.56 13.48 19.65
N THR A 782 31.31 12.87 18.49
CA THR A 782 30.29 11.83 18.34
C THR A 782 30.80 10.51 18.91
N MET A 783 29.98 9.78 19.67
CA MET A 783 30.34 8.41 20.08
C MET A 783 30.61 7.55 18.85
N LEU A 784 31.70 6.77 18.88
CA LEU A 784 31.97 5.77 17.86
C LEU A 784 31.15 4.53 18.18
N GLU A 785 29.92 4.49 17.69
CA GLU A 785 29.07 3.30 17.81
C GLU A 785 29.59 2.22 16.85
N SER A 786 29.90 1.05 17.40
CA SER A 786 30.21 -0.18 16.68
C SER A 786 29.21 -1.27 17.12
N ARG A 787 29.08 -2.33 16.33
CA ARG A 787 28.26 -3.50 16.72
C ARG A 787 28.78 -4.26 17.96
N ILE A 788 29.92 -3.86 18.53
CA ILE A 788 30.63 -4.62 19.58
C ILE A 788 31.05 -3.73 20.79
N SER A 789 31.16 -2.40 20.65
CA SER A 789 31.35 -1.49 21.80
C SER A 789 31.21 -0.01 21.42
N ASP A 790 30.87 0.83 22.41
CA ASP A 790 30.92 2.30 22.32
C ASP A 790 32.30 2.78 22.77
N LEU A 791 33.05 3.43 21.88
CA LEU A 791 34.38 3.97 22.19
C LEU A 791 34.39 5.50 22.07
N GLU A 792 34.74 6.20 23.15
CA GLU A 792 35.07 7.61 23.07
C GLU A 792 36.49 7.78 22.51
N PRO A 793 36.69 8.51 21.38
CA PRO A 793 38.02 8.77 20.86
C PRO A 793 38.80 9.64 21.86
N THR A 794 39.92 9.13 22.36
CA THR A 794 40.79 9.83 23.32
C THR A 794 41.79 10.72 22.60
N VAL A 795 42.01 11.94 23.12
CA VAL A 795 42.97 12.90 22.53
C VAL A 795 44.36 12.26 22.45
N GLY A 796 44.96 12.24 21.25
CA GLY A 796 46.25 11.60 20.97
C GLY A 796 46.20 10.13 20.50
N SER A 797 45.04 9.45 20.48
CA SER A 797 44.96 8.11 19.88
C SER A 797 45.13 8.15 18.35
N LYS A 798 45.74 7.11 17.78
CA LYS A 798 46.11 7.03 16.37
C LYS A 798 45.18 6.08 15.63
N HIS A 799 44.60 6.52 14.52
CA HIS A 799 43.67 5.73 13.74
C HIS A 799 43.99 5.74 12.23
N PRO A 800 43.82 4.62 11.51
CA PRO A 800 44.19 4.51 10.11
C PRO A 800 43.30 5.35 9.17
N CYS A 801 43.87 5.86 8.06
CA CYS A 801 43.08 6.41 6.94
C CYS A 801 42.25 5.29 6.31
N TRP A 802 40.96 5.52 6.10
CA TRP A 802 40.07 4.61 5.37
C TRP A 802 40.64 4.26 3.98
N CYS A 803 41.15 5.27 3.29
CA CYS A 803 41.73 5.18 1.95
C CYS A 803 42.91 4.19 1.85
N CYS A 804 43.88 4.31 2.75
CA CYS A 804 45.10 3.50 2.74
C CYS A 804 44.84 2.09 3.26
N HIS A 805 43.96 1.97 4.26
CA HIS A 805 43.59 0.67 4.81
C HIS A 805 42.83 -0.18 3.79
N TRP A 806 41.90 0.41 3.04
CA TRP A 806 41.20 -0.25 1.95
C TRP A 806 42.14 -0.71 0.82
N LEU A 807 43.04 0.17 0.35
CA LEU A 807 44.02 -0.19 -0.69
C LEU A 807 44.98 -1.31 -0.24
N ARG A 808 45.36 -1.34 1.05
CA ARG A 808 46.20 -2.41 1.62
C ARG A 808 45.46 -3.74 1.62
N ALA A 809 44.20 -3.75 2.06
CA ALA A 809 43.36 -4.94 2.03
C ALA A 809 43.16 -5.47 0.60
N VAL A 810 42.95 -4.61 -0.40
CA VAL A 810 42.84 -5.02 -1.81
C VAL A 810 44.15 -5.66 -2.31
N LYS A 811 45.32 -5.11 -1.95
CA LYS A 811 46.64 -5.68 -2.29
C LYS A 811 46.88 -7.03 -1.61
N GLU A 812 46.62 -7.15 -0.31
CA GLU A 812 46.75 -8.39 0.44
C GLU A 812 45.89 -9.52 -0.18
N ARG A 813 44.64 -9.22 -0.56
CA ARG A 813 43.78 -10.20 -1.24
C ARG A 813 44.31 -10.61 -2.61
N HIS A 814 44.91 -9.71 -3.35
CA HIS A 814 45.58 -10.09 -4.60
C HIS A 814 46.78 -11.01 -4.30
N GLU A 815 47.60 -10.68 -3.30
CA GLU A 815 48.76 -11.50 -2.90
C GLU A 815 48.35 -12.92 -2.43
N GLU A 816 47.16 -13.07 -1.84
CA GLU A 816 46.52 -14.36 -1.53
C GLU A 816 46.04 -15.15 -2.77
N GLY A 817 46.22 -14.60 -3.97
CA GLY A 817 45.90 -15.22 -5.26
C GLY A 817 44.45 -15.03 -5.72
N TYR A 818 43.72 -14.05 -5.18
CA TYR A 818 42.36 -13.73 -5.62
C TYR A 818 42.38 -12.79 -6.82
N VAL A 819 41.47 -13.03 -7.77
CA VAL A 819 41.15 -12.05 -8.81
C VAL A 819 40.28 -10.97 -8.20
N ILE A 820 40.74 -9.72 -8.26
CA ILE A 820 40.03 -8.59 -7.66
C ILE A 820 38.95 -8.10 -8.62
N CYS A 821 37.69 -8.21 -8.18
CA CYS A 821 36.53 -7.68 -8.90
C CYS A 821 35.83 -6.63 -8.02
N CYS A 822 35.60 -5.43 -8.54
CA CYS A 822 34.94 -4.35 -7.82
C CYS A 822 33.62 -3.95 -8.48
N THR A 823 32.60 -3.67 -7.66
CA THR A 823 31.33 -3.09 -8.09
C THR A 823 31.30 -1.62 -7.69
N THR A 824 31.09 -0.72 -8.64
CA THR A 824 30.83 0.69 -8.34
C THR A 824 29.34 0.85 -8.03
N SER A 825 29.02 1.41 -6.86
CA SER A 825 27.63 1.69 -6.49
C SER A 825 27.20 3.01 -7.12
N ASN A 826 26.51 2.95 -8.26
CA ASN A 826 25.78 4.10 -8.75
C ASN A 826 24.36 4.04 -8.16
N ILE A 827 24.06 4.96 -7.26
CA ILE A 827 22.70 5.14 -6.74
C ILE A 827 21.89 5.84 -7.84
N TYR A 828 20.76 5.25 -8.25
CA TYR A 828 19.79 5.91 -9.11
C TYR A 828 18.69 6.56 -8.25
N GLN A 829 18.74 7.88 -8.10
CA GLN A 829 17.61 8.72 -7.68
C GLN A 829 17.53 9.95 -8.61
N ASP A 830 16.34 10.23 -9.15
CA ASP A 830 16.09 11.28 -10.16
C ASP A 830 16.47 12.70 -9.69
N ASP A 831 16.45 12.94 -8.37
CA ASP A 831 16.78 14.22 -7.77
C ASP A 831 18.29 14.51 -7.75
N TRP A 832 19.13 13.47 -7.80
CA TRP A 832 20.57 13.55 -7.61
C TRP A 832 21.30 14.17 -8.81
N VAL A 833 20.92 13.76 -10.03
CA VAL A 833 21.43 14.32 -11.30
C VAL A 833 21.04 15.78 -11.44
N THR A 834 19.81 16.10 -11.02
CA THR A 834 19.21 17.42 -11.11
C THR A 834 19.82 18.40 -10.11
N LYS A 835 20.21 17.93 -8.92
CA LYS A 835 20.73 18.75 -7.82
C LYS A 835 22.25 18.91 -7.79
N TYR A 836 23.00 17.93 -8.27
CA TYR A 836 24.47 17.90 -8.17
C TYR A 836 25.20 17.73 -9.51
N THR A 837 24.51 17.67 -10.64
CA THR A 837 25.12 17.46 -11.98
C THR A 837 26.01 16.20 -12.05
N ALA A 838 25.68 15.17 -11.27
CA ALA A 838 26.41 13.90 -11.23
C ALA A 838 25.52 12.75 -11.74
N GLY A 839 26.03 11.94 -12.66
CA GLY A 839 25.45 10.66 -13.10
C GLY A 839 26.57 9.64 -13.35
N SER A 840 26.35 8.46 -13.93
CA SER A 840 27.46 7.58 -14.36
C SER A 840 27.10 6.63 -15.51
N SER A 841 27.99 6.56 -16.50
CA SER A 841 28.16 5.50 -17.50
C SER A 841 29.31 5.83 -18.48
N GLU A 842 29.92 4.80 -19.07
CA GLU A 842 31.07 4.87 -19.97
C GLU A 842 30.70 5.43 -21.36
N LEU A 843 31.48 6.38 -21.90
CA LEU A 843 31.32 6.90 -23.27
C LEU A 843 32.36 6.29 -24.22
N SER A 844 31.97 5.95 -25.44
CA SER A 844 32.95 5.69 -26.50
C SER A 844 33.67 6.97 -26.89
N ASP A 845 34.93 6.88 -27.35
CA ASP A 845 35.71 8.04 -27.79
C ASP A 845 34.94 8.86 -28.84
N ALA A 846 34.30 8.18 -29.79
CA ALA A 846 33.47 8.82 -30.83
C ALA A 846 32.29 9.62 -30.24
N ARG A 847 31.68 9.14 -29.14
CA ARG A 847 30.58 9.84 -28.47
C ARG A 847 31.08 10.94 -27.53
N ALA A 848 32.24 10.77 -26.91
CA ALA A 848 32.91 11.80 -26.12
C ALA A 848 33.33 12.99 -26.99
N ASP A 849 33.89 12.72 -28.19
CA ASP A 849 34.26 13.72 -29.18
C ASP A 849 33.03 14.49 -29.70
N GLN A 850 31.94 13.77 -30.00
CA GLN A 850 30.68 14.36 -30.47
C GLN A 850 30.03 15.29 -29.43
N LEU A 851 30.27 15.03 -28.14
CA LEU A 851 29.77 15.81 -27.00
C LEU A 851 30.79 16.85 -26.47
N ARG A 852 31.98 16.97 -27.10
CA ARG A 852 33.09 17.84 -26.68
C ARG A 852 33.55 17.61 -25.22
N LEU A 853 33.52 16.36 -24.77
CA LEU A 853 34.01 15.96 -23.46
C LEU A 853 35.48 15.51 -23.56
N CYS A 854 36.27 15.68 -22.51
CA CYS A 854 37.66 15.21 -22.50
C CYS A 854 37.71 13.67 -22.57
N GLY A 855 38.47 13.12 -23.51
CA GLY A 855 38.71 11.67 -23.62
C GLY A 855 39.43 11.09 -22.39
N GLU A 856 39.25 9.80 -22.15
CA GLU A 856 39.88 9.09 -21.04
C GLU A 856 41.36 8.80 -21.31
N ASN A 857 42.27 9.25 -20.44
CA ASN A 857 43.70 8.97 -20.54
C ASN A 857 44.13 7.86 -19.57
N PHE A 858 44.55 6.71 -20.10
CA PHE A 858 45.07 5.57 -19.34
C PHE A 858 46.59 5.65 -19.22
N LYS A 859 47.12 5.61 -17.99
CA LYS A 859 48.57 5.69 -17.75
C LYS A 859 49.31 4.42 -18.23
N ASN A 860 48.61 3.29 -18.33
CA ASN A 860 49.15 1.99 -18.80
C ASN A 860 48.83 1.68 -20.28
N GLY A 861 48.40 2.69 -21.04
CA GLY A 861 47.87 2.50 -22.38
C GLY A 861 46.43 1.97 -22.37
N LYS A 862 45.70 2.27 -23.44
CA LYS A 862 44.30 1.87 -23.62
C LYS A 862 44.24 0.39 -24.04
N PRO A 863 43.45 -0.48 -23.38
CA PRO A 863 43.33 -1.89 -23.78
C PRO A 863 42.80 -2.03 -25.21
N GLU A 864 43.21 -3.09 -25.92
CA GLU A 864 42.69 -3.41 -27.25
C GLU A 864 41.17 -3.69 -27.16
N GLY A 865 40.37 -3.02 -27.98
CA GLY A 865 38.89 -3.05 -27.92
C GLY A 865 38.22 -2.07 -26.93
N TRP A 866 38.99 -1.23 -26.23
CA TRP A 866 38.41 -0.25 -25.29
C TRP A 866 37.67 0.88 -26.04
N GLY A 867 36.43 1.18 -25.63
CA GLY A 867 35.56 2.17 -26.28
C GLY A 867 34.72 1.63 -27.44
N GLU A 868 34.81 0.32 -27.72
CA GLU A 868 33.89 -0.35 -28.64
C GLU A 868 32.53 -0.57 -27.95
N GLY A 869 31.44 -0.44 -28.69
CA GLY A 869 30.06 -0.67 -28.20
C GLY A 869 29.80 -2.09 -27.74
N SER A 870 30.79 -2.98 -27.84
CA SER A 870 30.78 -4.29 -27.22
C SER A 870 32.18 -4.79 -26.92
N ILE A 871 32.36 -5.54 -25.81
CA ILE A 871 33.64 -6.19 -25.47
C ILE A 871 33.53 -7.71 -25.54
N GLN A 872 34.50 -8.34 -26.21
CA GLN A 872 34.73 -9.77 -26.10
C GLN A 872 35.68 -10.10 -24.95
N ILE A 873 35.27 -11.02 -24.08
CA ILE A 873 36.15 -11.59 -23.06
C ILE A 873 36.76 -12.90 -23.54
N SER A 874 37.83 -13.36 -22.88
CA SER A 874 38.72 -14.46 -23.28
C SER A 874 38.08 -15.83 -23.56
N ASN A 875 36.79 -15.99 -23.32
CA ASN A 875 36.00 -17.19 -23.63
C ASN A 875 35.04 -17.02 -24.84
N GLY A 876 35.18 -15.95 -25.62
CA GLY A 876 34.41 -15.70 -26.85
C GLY A 876 33.03 -15.07 -26.65
N ARG A 877 32.65 -14.72 -25.41
CA ARG A 877 31.39 -14.00 -25.13
C ARG A 877 31.55 -12.51 -25.34
N THR A 878 30.57 -11.91 -26.00
CA THR A 878 30.52 -10.48 -26.35
C THR A 878 29.45 -9.77 -25.50
N PHE A 879 29.82 -8.70 -24.82
CA PHE A 879 28.92 -7.85 -24.01
C PHE A 879 28.72 -6.50 -24.67
N LEU A 880 27.48 -6.03 -24.87
CA LEU A 880 27.20 -4.67 -25.37
C LEU A 880 27.36 -3.61 -24.25
N ARG A 881 28.00 -2.49 -24.58
CA ARG A 881 28.21 -1.30 -23.74
C ARG A 881 27.32 -0.16 -24.24
N GLU A 882 26.09 -0.05 -23.72
CA GLU A 882 25.18 1.08 -24.03
C GLU A 882 24.68 1.78 -22.77
N ALA A 883 24.93 3.09 -22.68
CA ALA A 883 24.38 3.98 -21.69
C ALA A 883 23.09 4.66 -22.19
N LYS A 884 22.01 4.66 -21.38
CA LYS A 884 20.82 5.45 -21.71
C LYS A 884 21.09 6.96 -21.52
N VAL A 885 20.72 7.76 -22.53
CA VAL A 885 20.81 9.23 -22.50
C VAL A 885 19.60 9.79 -21.76
N HIS A 886 19.84 10.71 -20.81
CA HIS A 886 18.77 11.27 -19.99
C HIS A 886 17.90 12.24 -20.83
N PRO A 887 16.56 12.05 -20.87
CA PRO A 887 15.70 12.69 -21.86
C PRO A 887 15.50 14.21 -21.67
N ARG A 888 15.71 14.76 -20.47
CA ARG A 888 15.61 16.23 -20.22
C ARG A 888 16.90 17.00 -20.41
N THR A 889 18.05 16.37 -20.19
CA THR A 889 19.36 17.05 -20.21
C THR A 889 20.17 16.73 -21.46
N ASN A 890 19.75 15.72 -22.23
CA ASN A 890 20.41 15.20 -23.43
C ASN A 890 21.89 14.81 -23.21
N LEU A 891 22.27 14.58 -21.95
CA LEU A 891 23.58 14.11 -21.53
C LEU A 891 23.48 12.61 -21.22
N PRO A 892 24.53 11.82 -21.54
CA PRO A 892 24.71 10.50 -20.96
C PRO A 892 24.74 10.62 -19.43
N LEU A 893 24.09 9.71 -18.71
CA LEU A 893 24.21 9.66 -17.25
C LEU A 893 25.71 9.53 -16.90
N GLY A 894 26.31 10.50 -16.18
CA GLY A 894 27.72 10.85 -16.47
C GLY A 894 28.87 10.78 -15.44
N VAL A 895 29.02 11.76 -14.54
CA VAL A 895 30.33 12.26 -14.05
C VAL A 895 30.78 11.85 -12.60
N GLY A 896 30.19 10.85 -11.96
CA GLY A 896 30.30 10.67 -10.48
C GLY A 896 31.51 9.94 -9.84
N CYS A 897 32.30 9.09 -10.52
CA CYS A 897 33.25 8.19 -9.82
C CYS A 897 34.66 8.10 -10.43
N ARG A 898 35.29 9.25 -10.67
CA ARG A 898 36.68 9.28 -11.22
C ARG A 898 37.77 8.94 -10.20
N TRP A 899 37.50 8.93 -8.89
CA TRP A 899 38.50 8.69 -7.83
C TRP A 899 38.80 7.20 -7.62
N GLU A 900 37.76 6.39 -7.43
CA GLU A 900 37.85 4.96 -7.10
C GLU A 900 38.50 4.18 -8.24
N ARG A 901 38.07 4.46 -9.48
CA ARG A 901 38.65 3.86 -10.68
C ARG A 901 40.11 4.27 -10.87
N LYS A 902 40.47 5.53 -10.63
CA LYS A 902 41.86 6.03 -10.73
C LYS A 902 42.78 5.44 -9.66
N ALA A 903 42.25 5.09 -8.47
CA ALA A 903 42.98 4.41 -7.41
C ALA A 903 43.19 2.92 -7.72
N LEU A 904 42.16 2.24 -8.23
CA LEU A 904 42.24 0.83 -8.66
C LEU A 904 43.14 0.65 -9.89
N ASP A 905 43.05 1.56 -10.86
CA ASP A 905 43.90 1.58 -12.06
C ASP A 905 45.37 1.96 -11.74
N GLY A 906 45.64 2.44 -10.52
CA GLY A 906 46.97 2.71 -10.01
C GLY A 906 47.64 1.50 -9.32
N LEU A 907 46.96 0.37 -9.20
CA LEU A 907 47.49 -0.85 -8.62
C LEU A 907 48.38 -1.60 -9.63
N GLY A 908 49.43 -2.28 -9.14
CA GLY A 908 50.38 -3.04 -9.98
C GLY A 908 49.82 -4.34 -10.57
N PHE A 909 48.50 -4.52 -10.57
CA PHE A 909 47.80 -5.71 -11.02
C PHE A 909 46.42 -5.39 -11.61
N PRO A 910 45.89 -6.23 -12.51
CA PRO A 910 44.59 -5.99 -13.12
C PRO A 910 43.45 -6.08 -12.10
N VAL A 911 42.61 -5.04 -12.07
CA VAL A 911 41.36 -5.00 -11.32
C VAL A 911 40.18 -4.90 -12.29
N TYR A 912 39.26 -5.86 -12.20
CA TYR A 912 38.07 -5.90 -13.05
C TYR A 912 36.93 -5.14 -12.37
N VAL A 913 36.50 -4.02 -12.96
CA VAL A 913 35.39 -3.21 -12.43
C VAL A 913 34.15 -3.49 -13.26
N PHE A 914 33.02 -3.72 -12.59
CA PHE A 914 31.73 -3.94 -13.22
C PHE A 914 30.69 -2.97 -12.67
N PHE A 915 29.86 -2.44 -13.58
CA PHE A 915 28.76 -1.55 -13.24
C PHE A 915 27.48 -2.38 -13.07
N MET A 916 26.79 -2.19 -11.95
CA MET A 916 25.42 -2.68 -11.80
C MET A 916 24.46 -1.64 -12.38
N PRO A 917 23.51 -2.02 -13.25
CA PRO A 917 22.55 -1.10 -13.86
C PRO A 917 21.62 -0.44 -12.85
#